data_AF-A0A6A6VD40-F1
#
_entry.id   AF-A0A6A6VD40-F1
#
_cell.length_a   1.000
_cell.length_b   1.000
_cell.length_c   1.000
_cell.angle_alpha   90.00
_cell.angle_beta   90.00
_cell.angle_gamma   90.00
#
_symmetry.space_group_name_H-M   'P 1'
#
loop_
_entity.id
_entity.type
_entity.pdbx_description
1 polymer ?
#
loop_
_entity_poly.entity_id
_entity_poly.type
_entity_poly.pdbx_seq_one_letter_code
_entity_poly.pdbx_strand_id
1 'polypeptide(L)'
;MPKEHQKRGRRGADKKRKRDHEEPEPDSKRHKQHDDEAQEDTAAYHGEEYHDGAIEGVPIPEPMPFYGMLDEEEQEYFKKADELLELNQFDSPEDRALFLESVYREAEGKELKIANSQSCSRLMERLILLSTPTQLKTLFRSFSGHFLHLVQHRFASHCCEALFIHAAPVVSNELTQKDSFEVSADPDDVYVSMESLFLHTLAELDGYLGYLMTDRFASHVLRVLLVVLAGMPLEKEQDKSTLKSKKKEKVSVPGVDKQQEWALEKRVVPKSFTDALGKMITDSVAGLDSATLRALAEHPTGNPTLQLLLQLELTQFGKSRAKDETSVIRLLLPDDPIAEGTESAAFINGLVYSTVGSRLLETIVQYAPGKMFKAIYTQTFKERMGSLARNEIASYVAAKILERLSKEDLEDAKRQIVEQIPGLVERNRTAILKTLIERCAARGVSTKDIKKRLEQAYSGSSGFDITRMLKLQEVVPEDGKSEAKHVPHGEKVHGSLLAQAMMSVPGPLADLVFDSLAKLQTSLALVVARDPIASRALQAALTSPNASVIFRRKVIQQFYGHVGELALDPAGSHVIDAIWQGTQGLAFIRERIAEELAENEAALRESFVGRAVWRNWKMDFLSLKTNATCRKIPQAGNSSRLLSERGRSTQQRRQHKQRSMQRPQKRPRAKERSPHPLRGGIDCEDLICEVQRNRVANLKKYGLTHNGAYRGAALFWGIDSSNQTNGAEAPLNRAGEVKELLTALQDLIIPFIKAADEDAQHKHTGRGLSLPGQSKGTTLVEHHPPKELEKILNLNVPKQGGGKEGLLDIVKQTLKYSVNTWDQGFMDKLYASPSAVGLVSELLLATLNTNSHVYQVSPALTLIEKHTAKYLATLYGYTGPNRGGISQPGGSASNSSAIVIARNTLYPSTKTDGHGSHKFTLFTSAHGHYSMEKAAQMFGMGSRNVIAVPVDPITGRMSPSELSRLVKESRSRGETPFFVNATAGTTVMGSYDPFTDLSAICKQNNMWLHIDGSWGGSVIFNKSLASQDFRLKGAELADSIAITPHKMLGVPMTCSFLLCQDMRKVWKAMTLPAGYLFHNEGDSVEDVYDLADLTPQCGRRADSLKLFLSLAYYGEEHYAALIQRGFDNANYLLALLKKSQNFVAISPEPLPCLQVCFYYAPKGKIEEDAGKNTAVTKHIAEKLIGRGFMIDFAPGEKGSFFRVVVNGNTRKGTLDGLVRAIEEEGAELAGGI
;
A
#
# COMPACT_ATOMS: atom_id res chain seq x y z
N MET A 1 -12.59 57.27 -6.68
CA MET A 1 -13.76 56.58 -7.30
C MET A 1 -14.55 57.62 -8.09
N PRO A 2 -15.25 57.27 -9.20
CA PRO A 2 -15.75 55.93 -9.54
C PRO A 2 -15.37 55.37 -10.94
N LYS A 3 -15.87 54.13 -11.15
CA LYS A 3 -15.52 53.01 -12.05
C LYS A 3 -15.93 53.10 -13.55
N GLU A 4 -15.56 52.02 -14.26
CA GLU A 4 -16.20 51.35 -15.43
C GLU A 4 -15.63 51.68 -16.82
N HIS A 5 -15.46 50.78 -17.81
CA HIS A 5 -15.59 49.33 -17.97
C HIS A 5 -14.96 48.94 -19.34
N GLN A 6 -14.60 47.67 -19.50
CA GLN A 6 -14.60 46.85 -20.74
C GLN A 6 -13.39 46.72 -21.68
N LYS A 7 -13.26 45.46 -22.13
CA LYS A 7 -12.28 44.74 -22.95
C LYS A 7 -12.40 45.02 -24.47
N ARG A 8 -11.29 44.81 -25.20
CA ARG A 8 -11.17 44.19 -26.55
C ARG A 8 -9.68 44.29 -26.96
N GLY A 9 -8.98 43.36 -27.62
CA GLY A 9 -9.32 42.13 -28.33
C GLY A 9 -8.56 42.08 -29.68
N ARG A 10 -7.70 41.05 -29.85
CA ARG A 10 -7.21 40.39 -31.09
C ARG A 10 -6.54 41.19 -32.23
N ARG A 11 -5.38 40.69 -32.68
CA ARG A 11 -5.10 40.39 -34.10
C ARG A 11 -4.02 39.30 -34.23
N GLY A 12 -4.45 38.14 -34.71
CA GLY A 12 -3.63 36.98 -35.07
C GLY A 12 -4.44 36.14 -36.05
N ALA A 13 -4.53 36.60 -37.29
CA ALA A 13 -5.10 35.89 -38.43
C ALA A 13 -4.51 36.53 -39.69
N ASP A 14 -3.52 35.89 -40.29
CA ASP A 14 -3.26 35.90 -41.74
C ASP A 14 -1.96 35.13 -42.05
N LYS A 15 -2.11 33.86 -42.46
CA LYS A 15 -1.39 33.24 -43.58
C LYS A 15 -1.77 31.76 -43.69
N LYS A 16 -2.95 31.51 -44.24
CA LYS A 16 -3.35 30.22 -44.83
C LYS A 16 -3.99 30.55 -46.19
N ARG A 17 -3.23 30.42 -47.29
CA ARG A 17 -3.73 30.24 -48.69
C ARG A 17 -2.58 30.18 -49.71
N LYS A 18 -2.52 29.04 -50.42
CA LYS A 18 -1.78 28.62 -51.65
C LYS A 18 -1.22 27.22 -51.35
N ARG A 19 -1.63 26.10 -51.96
CA ARG A 19 -2.22 25.82 -53.27
C ARG A 19 -3.09 24.55 -53.19
N ASP A 20 -4.20 24.55 -53.91
CA ASP A 20 -4.90 23.35 -54.40
C ASP A 20 -4.58 23.17 -55.89
N HIS A 21 -4.24 21.96 -56.31
CA HIS A 21 -4.61 21.29 -57.58
C HIS A 21 -3.79 20.00 -57.76
N GLU A 22 -4.44 18.83 -57.60
CA GLU A 22 -4.34 17.58 -58.40
C GLU A 22 -4.90 16.37 -57.60
N GLU A 23 -5.82 15.60 -58.22
CA GLU A 23 -6.40 14.32 -57.78
C GLU A 23 -6.05 13.21 -58.84
N PRO A 24 -6.26 11.88 -58.62
CA PRO A 24 -5.87 11.03 -57.48
C PRO A 24 -5.30 9.62 -57.89
N GLU A 25 -4.91 8.83 -56.86
CA GLU A 25 -4.74 7.35 -56.76
C GLU A 25 -3.39 6.66 -57.13
N PRO A 26 -3.07 5.49 -56.51
CA PRO A 26 -3.09 5.20 -55.07
C PRO A 26 -1.80 4.48 -54.57
N ASP A 27 -1.72 4.43 -53.24
CA ASP A 27 -1.15 3.34 -52.44
C ASP A 27 0.21 3.51 -51.70
N SER A 28 0.15 3.11 -50.43
CA SER A 28 1.21 3.00 -49.40
C SER A 28 1.81 4.29 -48.79
N LYS A 29 0.98 5.07 -48.09
CA LYS A 29 1.45 6.08 -47.13
C LYS A 29 2.00 5.42 -45.85
N ARG A 30 3.33 5.40 -45.71
CA ARG A 30 4.01 5.53 -44.41
C ARG A 30 4.21 7.02 -44.10
N HIS A 31 3.44 7.53 -43.15
CA HIS A 31 3.68 8.78 -42.41
C HIS A 31 3.76 8.40 -40.93
N LYS A 32 4.84 8.70 -40.20
CA LYS A 32 5.26 10.03 -39.69
C LYS A 32 4.19 10.61 -38.75
N GLN A 33 4.26 10.22 -37.47
CA GLN A 33 3.69 10.92 -36.31
C GLN A 33 4.86 11.74 -35.72
N HIS A 34 4.81 13.08 -35.66
CA HIS A 34 4.06 13.93 -34.73
C HIS A 34 4.42 13.59 -33.27
N ASP A 35 5.31 14.42 -32.72
CA ASP A 35 5.43 14.67 -31.30
C ASP A 35 4.08 15.20 -30.81
N ASP A 36 3.54 14.58 -29.77
CA ASP A 36 2.69 15.23 -28.77
C ASP A 36 3.01 14.58 -27.41
N GLU A 37 3.48 15.43 -26.51
CA GLU A 37 3.61 15.17 -25.09
C GLU A 37 2.21 15.05 -24.48
N ALA A 38 1.87 13.89 -23.92
CA ALA A 38 0.86 13.76 -22.88
C ALA A 38 1.28 12.61 -21.95
N GLN A 39 1.85 12.98 -20.81
CA GLN A 39 2.28 12.09 -19.75
C GLN A 39 1.16 12.05 -18.70
N GLU A 40 0.34 10.99 -18.68
CA GLU A 40 -0.60 10.72 -17.59
C GLU A 40 -0.01 9.71 -16.59
N ASP A 41 -0.05 10.12 -15.32
CA ASP A 41 0.34 9.37 -14.12
C ASP A 41 -0.39 8.02 -14.00
N THR A 42 0.38 6.93 -13.87
CA THR A 42 -0.14 5.67 -13.33
C THR A 42 0.67 5.26 -12.10
N ALA A 43 -0.02 5.26 -10.95
CA ALA A 43 0.51 4.81 -9.68
C ALA A 43 0.96 3.34 -9.76
N ALA A 44 2.18 3.09 -9.29
CA ALA A 44 2.82 1.79 -9.24
C ALA A 44 2.02 0.78 -8.39
N TYR A 45 1.41 -0.19 -9.06
CA TYR A 45 0.97 -1.44 -8.46
C TYR A 45 2.20 -2.34 -8.27
N HIS A 46 2.82 -2.30 -7.08
CA HIS A 46 3.73 -3.36 -6.66
C HIS A 46 2.95 -4.42 -5.89
N GLY A 47 2.69 -5.54 -6.56
CA GLY A 47 2.31 -6.82 -6.00
C GLY A 47 2.87 -7.88 -6.94
N GLU A 48 3.54 -8.88 -6.39
CA GLU A 48 4.18 -10.00 -7.10
C GLU A 48 3.42 -10.42 -8.37
N GLU A 49 4.11 -10.41 -9.51
CA GLU A 49 3.56 -10.88 -10.79
C GLU A 49 3.33 -12.40 -10.73
N TYR A 50 2.17 -12.81 -10.23
CA TYR A 50 1.56 -14.04 -10.69
C TYR A 50 1.13 -13.79 -12.13
N HIS A 51 1.86 -14.38 -13.09
CA HIS A 51 1.41 -14.42 -14.48
C HIS A 51 -0.06 -14.88 -14.53
N ASP A 52 -0.88 -14.23 -15.35
CA ASP A 52 -2.15 -14.76 -15.86
C ASP A 52 -1.82 -16.05 -16.62
N GLY A 53 -1.55 -17.12 -15.88
CA GLY A 53 -1.22 -18.42 -16.40
C GLY A 53 -2.46 -18.94 -17.07
N ALA A 54 -2.53 -18.80 -18.39
CA ALA A 54 -3.52 -19.47 -19.20
C ALA A 54 -3.55 -20.94 -18.75
N ILE A 55 -4.69 -21.34 -18.20
CA ILE A 55 -4.96 -22.73 -17.88
C ILE A 55 -4.85 -23.51 -19.19
N GLU A 56 -3.98 -24.52 -19.25
CA GLU A 56 -3.85 -25.37 -20.43
C GLU A 56 -5.21 -25.94 -20.82
N GLY A 57 -5.62 -25.72 -22.08
CA GLY A 57 -6.90 -26.20 -22.62
C GLY A 57 -8.07 -25.22 -22.58
N VAL A 58 -7.91 -23.99 -22.05
CA VAL A 58 -8.99 -22.99 -22.00
C VAL A 58 -8.85 -21.93 -23.11
N PRO A 59 -9.93 -21.56 -23.84
CA PRO A 59 -9.90 -20.50 -24.85
C PRO A 59 -9.50 -19.14 -24.26
N ILE A 60 -8.59 -18.43 -24.95
CA ILE A 60 -8.14 -17.08 -24.57
C ILE A 60 -8.90 -16.05 -25.44
N PRO A 61 -9.48 -14.99 -24.87
CA PRO A 61 -10.12 -13.91 -25.62
C PRO A 61 -9.16 -13.20 -26.59
N GLU A 62 -9.72 -12.59 -27.64
CA GLU A 62 -8.97 -11.71 -28.55
C GLU A 62 -8.46 -10.44 -27.84
N PRO A 63 -7.42 -9.76 -28.39
CA PRO A 63 -6.88 -8.54 -27.80
C PRO A 63 -7.96 -7.47 -27.56
N MET A 64 -7.89 -6.77 -26.43
CA MET A 64 -8.88 -5.74 -26.08
C MET A 64 -9.00 -4.67 -27.19
N PRO A 65 -10.22 -4.39 -27.67
CA PRO A 65 -10.45 -3.32 -28.64
C PRO A 65 -10.25 -1.96 -27.97
N PHE A 66 -9.71 -1.02 -28.74
CA PHE A 66 -9.52 0.35 -28.28
C PHE A 66 -10.79 1.18 -28.54
N TYR A 67 -11.43 1.65 -27.46
CA TYR A 67 -12.69 2.40 -27.52
C TYR A 67 -12.52 3.92 -27.76
N GLY A 68 -11.29 4.40 -27.92
CA GLY A 68 -10.96 5.82 -28.07
C GLY A 68 -10.63 6.52 -26.75
N MET A 69 -10.02 7.71 -26.83
CA MET A 69 -9.81 8.60 -25.69
C MET A 69 -10.89 9.68 -25.63
N LEU A 70 -11.13 10.20 -24.42
CA LEU A 70 -11.82 11.48 -24.24
C LEU A 70 -10.86 12.60 -24.63
N ASP A 71 -11.36 13.65 -25.25
CA ASP A 71 -10.56 14.87 -25.47
C ASP A 71 -10.41 15.70 -24.18
N GLU A 72 -9.58 16.74 -24.21
CA GLU A 72 -9.31 17.56 -23.02
C GLU A 72 -10.56 18.26 -22.47
N GLU A 73 -11.48 18.70 -23.35
CA GLU A 73 -12.71 19.38 -22.95
C GLU A 73 -13.70 18.40 -22.30
N GLU A 74 -13.86 17.21 -22.90
CA GLU A 74 -14.65 16.10 -22.38
C GLU A 74 -14.13 15.63 -21.03
N GLN A 75 -12.80 15.43 -20.91
CA GLN A 75 -12.17 14.99 -19.67
C GLN A 75 -12.32 16.01 -18.55
N GLU A 76 -12.20 17.31 -18.83
CA GLU A 76 -12.43 18.37 -17.85
C GLU A 76 -13.90 18.44 -17.42
N TYR A 77 -14.83 18.31 -18.37
CA TYR A 77 -16.27 18.30 -18.08
C TYR A 77 -16.65 17.15 -17.14
N PHE A 78 -16.29 15.91 -17.50
CA PHE A 78 -16.65 14.73 -16.70
C PHE A 78 -15.97 14.72 -15.34
N LYS A 79 -14.73 15.21 -15.24
CA LYS A 79 -14.05 15.36 -13.94
C LYS A 79 -14.78 16.35 -13.03
N LYS A 80 -15.22 17.51 -13.54
CA LYS A 80 -16.01 18.47 -12.75
C LYS A 80 -17.36 17.90 -12.35
N ALA A 81 -18.01 17.15 -13.24
CA ALA A 81 -19.27 16.47 -12.93
C ALA A 81 -19.09 15.45 -11.79
N ASP A 82 -17.96 14.74 -11.79
CA ASP A 82 -17.61 13.77 -10.74
C ASP A 82 -17.46 14.44 -9.36
N GLU A 83 -16.69 15.53 -9.30
CA GLU A 83 -16.45 16.31 -8.08
C GLU A 83 -17.76 16.88 -7.50
N LEU A 84 -18.67 17.37 -8.36
CA LEU A 84 -19.97 17.89 -7.93
C LEU A 84 -20.88 16.79 -7.36
N LEU A 85 -20.92 15.62 -8.01
CA LEU A 85 -21.70 14.48 -7.53
C LEU A 85 -21.12 13.89 -6.24
N GLU A 86 -19.79 13.89 -6.07
CA GLU A 86 -19.13 13.44 -4.85
C GLU A 86 -19.47 14.32 -3.64
N LEU A 87 -19.49 15.64 -3.82
CA LEU A 87 -19.86 16.58 -2.76
C LEU A 87 -21.37 16.55 -2.44
N ASN A 88 -22.21 16.21 -3.43
CA ASN A 88 -23.67 16.15 -3.37
C ASN A 88 -24.30 17.43 -2.76
N GLN A 89 -23.78 18.61 -3.09
CA GLN A 89 -24.25 19.92 -2.61
C GLN A 89 -25.27 20.55 -3.58
N PHE A 90 -26.37 19.86 -3.83
CA PHE A 90 -27.48 20.40 -4.65
C PHE A 90 -28.52 21.06 -3.75
N ASP A 91 -29.11 22.17 -4.21
CA ASP A 91 -30.15 22.91 -3.47
C ASP A 91 -31.43 22.06 -3.26
N SER A 92 -31.74 21.19 -4.22
CA SER A 92 -32.87 20.25 -4.14
C SER A 92 -32.56 18.90 -4.84
N PRO A 93 -33.28 17.81 -4.49
CA PRO A 93 -33.23 16.55 -5.22
C PRO A 93 -33.59 16.68 -6.71
N GLU A 94 -34.49 17.61 -7.04
CA GLU A 94 -34.92 17.92 -8.40
C GLU A 94 -33.79 18.55 -9.22
N ASP A 95 -33.02 19.48 -8.63
CA ASP A 95 -31.85 20.09 -9.30
C ASP A 95 -30.76 19.05 -9.59
N ARG A 96 -30.57 18.09 -8.67
CA ARG A 96 -29.67 16.96 -8.89
C ARG A 96 -30.14 16.08 -10.04
N ALA A 97 -31.45 15.84 -10.16
CA ALA A 97 -32.01 15.04 -11.25
C ALA A 97 -31.80 15.70 -12.62
N LEU A 98 -32.03 17.02 -12.71
CA LEU A 98 -31.77 17.81 -13.93
C LEU A 98 -30.28 17.82 -14.29
N PHE A 99 -29.40 17.95 -13.28
CA PHE A 99 -27.96 17.86 -13.49
C PHE A 99 -27.57 16.49 -14.03
N LEU A 100 -28.06 15.40 -13.41
CA LEU A 100 -27.79 14.05 -13.90
C LEU A 100 -28.25 13.87 -15.34
N GLU A 101 -29.44 14.34 -15.71
CA GLU A 101 -29.93 14.28 -17.10
C GLU A 101 -28.98 14.98 -18.09
N SER A 102 -28.43 16.14 -17.70
CA SER A 102 -27.43 16.84 -18.52
C SER A 102 -26.13 16.04 -18.68
N VAL A 103 -25.69 15.35 -17.63
CA VAL A 103 -24.49 14.49 -17.68
C VAL A 103 -24.74 13.25 -18.54
N TYR A 104 -25.92 12.64 -18.45
CA TYR A 104 -26.30 11.51 -19.33
C TYR A 104 -26.34 11.91 -20.80
N ARG A 105 -26.84 13.12 -21.11
CA ARG A 105 -26.87 13.64 -22.49
C ARG A 105 -25.47 13.85 -23.05
N GLU A 106 -24.54 14.35 -22.24
CA GLU A 106 -23.15 14.53 -22.69
C GLU A 106 -22.38 13.20 -22.78
N ALA A 107 -22.77 12.20 -21.98
CA ALA A 107 -22.16 10.87 -22.00
C ALA A 107 -22.63 9.98 -23.16
N GLU A 108 -23.70 10.35 -23.87
CA GLU A 108 -24.29 9.57 -24.97
C GLU A 108 -23.28 9.33 -26.10
N GLY A 109 -23.03 8.06 -26.43
CA GLY A 109 -22.03 7.63 -27.42
C GLY A 109 -20.57 7.65 -26.92
N LYS A 110 -20.34 8.03 -25.66
CA LYS A 110 -19.01 8.11 -25.03
C LYS A 110 -18.87 7.18 -23.83
N GLU A 111 -19.87 6.37 -23.52
CA GLU A 111 -19.96 5.56 -22.30
C GLU A 111 -18.78 4.59 -22.17
N LEU A 112 -18.39 3.94 -23.28
CA LEU A 112 -17.25 3.03 -23.31
C LEU A 112 -15.93 3.78 -23.06
N LYS A 113 -15.77 5.01 -23.58
CA LYS A 113 -14.59 5.84 -23.33
C LYS A 113 -14.50 6.24 -21.85
N ILE A 114 -15.64 6.66 -21.27
CA ILE A 114 -15.72 7.07 -19.87
C ILE A 114 -15.40 5.88 -18.95
N ALA A 115 -15.99 4.71 -19.20
CA ALA A 115 -15.77 3.50 -18.41
C ALA A 115 -14.31 2.97 -18.48
N ASN A 116 -13.62 3.18 -19.61
CA ASN A 116 -12.22 2.80 -19.78
C ASN A 116 -11.22 3.89 -19.39
N SER A 117 -11.69 5.08 -18.99
CA SER A 117 -10.82 6.18 -18.59
C SER A 117 -10.39 6.08 -17.12
N GLN A 118 -9.10 6.33 -16.86
CA GLN A 118 -8.56 6.40 -15.49
C GLN A 118 -9.18 7.54 -14.68
N SER A 119 -9.40 8.68 -15.32
CA SER A 119 -9.91 9.89 -14.66
C SER A 119 -11.43 9.87 -14.49
N CYS A 120 -12.15 9.20 -15.40
CA CYS A 120 -13.62 9.31 -15.48
C CYS A 120 -14.39 8.00 -15.17
N SER A 121 -13.74 6.85 -15.02
CA SER A 121 -14.44 5.59 -14.64
C SER A 121 -15.18 5.68 -13.30
N ARG A 122 -14.67 6.47 -12.35
CA ARG A 122 -15.34 6.76 -11.07
C ARG A 122 -16.64 7.53 -11.25
N LEU A 123 -16.69 8.45 -12.21
CA LEU A 123 -17.93 9.12 -12.58
C LEU A 123 -18.95 8.10 -13.07
N MET A 124 -18.54 7.16 -13.93
CA MET A 124 -19.43 6.11 -14.41
C MET A 124 -20.01 5.26 -13.26
N GLU A 125 -19.18 4.86 -12.28
CA GLU A 125 -19.68 4.16 -11.07
C GLU A 125 -20.69 5.01 -10.27
N ARG A 126 -20.46 6.32 -10.13
CA ARG A 126 -21.40 7.25 -9.45
C ARG A 126 -22.69 7.45 -10.26
N LEU A 127 -22.59 7.54 -11.59
CA LEU A 127 -23.74 7.64 -12.48
C LEU A 127 -24.63 6.42 -12.34
N ILE A 128 -24.04 5.22 -12.35
CA ILE A 128 -24.73 3.94 -12.13
C ILE A 128 -25.44 3.91 -10.77
N LEU A 129 -24.77 4.35 -9.70
CA LEU A 129 -25.33 4.41 -8.35
C LEU A 129 -26.57 5.32 -8.27
N LEU A 130 -26.60 6.39 -9.07
CA LEU A 130 -27.66 7.39 -9.10
C LEU A 130 -28.70 7.16 -10.20
N SER A 131 -28.51 6.16 -11.07
CA SER A 131 -29.40 5.87 -12.20
C SER A 131 -30.80 5.42 -11.77
N THR A 132 -31.79 5.83 -12.54
CA THR A 132 -33.11 5.18 -12.57
C THR A 132 -33.06 3.82 -13.30
N PRO A 133 -34.06 2.93 -13.13
CA PRO A 133 -34.11 1.66 -13.87
C PRO A 133 -34.01 1.81 -15.39
N THR A 134 -34.60 2.87 -15.96
CA THR A 134 -34.52 3.15 -17.40
C THR A 134 -33.09 3.53 -17.82
N GLN A 135 -32.43 4.42 -17.08
CA GLN A 135 -31.04 4.81 -17.33
C GLN A 135 -30.07 3.62 -17.19
N LEU A 136 -30.31 2.73 -16.21
CA LEU A 136 -29.53 1.50 -16.07
C LEU A 136 -29.67 0.62 -17.32
N LYS A 137 -30.89 0.44 -17.85
CA LYS A 137 -31.09 -0.34 -19.09
C LYS A 137 -30.35 0.28 -20.27
N THR A 138 -30.35 1.60 -20.40
CA THR A 138 -29.59 2.31 -21.46
C THR A 138 -28.10 2.04 -21.33
N LEU A 139 -27.50 2.26 -20.15
CA LEU A 139 -26.08 1.98 -19.92
C LEU A 139 -25.72 0.51 -20.18
N PHE A 140 -26.58 -0.41 -19.77
CA PHE A 140 -26.39 -1.84 -19.99
C PHE A 140 -26.40 -2.19 -21.49
N ARG A 141 -27.28 -1.55 -22.27
CA ARG A 141 -27.30 -1.67 -23.75
C ARG A 141 -26.03 -1.08 -24.37
N SER A 142 -25.56 0.09 -23.91
CA SER A 142 -24.32 0.70 -24.41
C SER A 142 -23.07 -0.17 -24.16
N PHE A 143 -23.08 -1.04 -23.14
CA PHE A 143 -21.98 -1.98 -22.85
C PHE A 143 -22.14 -3.34 -23.54
N SER A 144 -23.32 -3.63 -24.12
CA SER A 144 -23.62 -4.93 -24.72
C SER A 144 -22.76 -5.18 -25.98
N GLY A 145 -22.18 -6.38 -26.10
CA GLY A 145 -21.23 -6.71 -27.17
C GLY A 145 -19.78 -6.37 -26.84
N HIS A 146 -19.53 -5.80 -25.65
CA HIS A 146 -18.21 -5.41 -25.17
C HIS A 146 -17.90 -5.94 -23.76
N PHE A 147 -18.85 -6.58 -23.07
CA PHE A 147 -18.66 -7.12 -21.73
C PHE A 147 -17.44 -8.03 -21.62
N LEU A 148 -17.16 -8.89 -22.61
CA LEU A 148 -15.98 -9.77 -22.55
C LEU A 148 -14.70 -8.98 -22.30
N HIS A 149 -14.54 -7.83 -22.95
CA HIS A 149 -13.37 -6.97 -22.79
C HIS A 149 -13.48 -6.03 -21.59
N LEU A 150 -14.66 -5.46 -21.33
CA LEU A 150 -14.87 -4.53 -20.21
C LEU A 150 -14.62 -5.20 -18.85
N VAL A 151 -15.00 -6.47 -18.68
CA VAL A 151 -14.75 -7.19 -17.41
C VAL A 151 -13.28 -7.46 -17.15
N GLN A 152 -12.45 -7.52 -18.20
CA GLN A 152 -11.00 -7.70 -18.11
C GLN A 152 -10.25 -6.37 -17.93
N HIS A 153 -10.92 -5.23 -18.13
CA HIS A 153 -10.26 -3.93 -18.10
C HIS A 153 -10.07 -3.41 -16.66
N ARG A 154 -8.91 -2.80 -16.38
CA ARG A 154 -8.51 -2.35 -15.03
C ARG A 154 -9.45 -1.32 -14.38
N PHE A 155 -10.21 -0.57 -15.18
CA PHE A 155 -11.17 0.42 -14.70
C PHE A 155 -12.63 0.03 -15.02
N ALA A 156 -12.87 -0.49 -16.22
CA ALA A 156 -14.23 -0.78 -16.66
C ALA A 156 -14.82 -2.00 -15.94
N SER A 157 -13.98 -2.91 -15.44
CA SER A 157 -14.41 -4.01 -14.59
C SER A 157 -15.16 -3.52 -13.34
N HIS A 158 -14.71 -2.42 -12.72
CA HIS A 158 -15.40 -1.81 -11.58
C HIS A 158 -16.74 -1.19 -11.98
N CYS A 159 -16.82 -0.58 -13.17
CA CYS A 159 -18.07 -0.09 -13.74
C CYS A 159 -19.05 -1.25 -13.98
N CYS A 160 -18.59 -2.39 -14.50
CA CYS A 160 -19.39 -3.60 -14.68
C CYS A 160 -19.88 -4.17 -13.35
N GLU A 161 -19.03 -4.24 -12.31
CA GLU A 161 -19.46 -4.65 -10.97
C GLU A 161 -20.59 -3.76 -10.44
N ALA A 162 -20.42 -2.44 -10.54
CA ALA A 162 -21.43 -1.47 -10.11
C ALA A 162 -22.72 -1.65 -10.89
N LEU A 163 -22.64 -1.76 -12.22
CA LEU A 163 -23.79 -1.94 -13.10
C LEU A 163 -24.57 -3.20 -12.72
N PHE A 164 -23.90 -4.33 -12.56
CA PHE A 164 -24.56 -5.59 -12.21
C PHE A 164 -25.18 -5.54 -10.81
N ILE A 165 -24.52 -4.96 -9.82
CA ILE A 165 -25.07 -4.80 -8.47
C ILE A 165 -26.35 -3.96 -8.51
N HIS A 166 -26.31 -2.80 -9.16
CA HIS A 166 -27.42 -1.84 -9.18
C HIS A 166 -28.57 -2.24 -10.13
N ALA A 167 -28.29 -2.98 -11.20
CA ALA A 167 -29.30 -3.52 -12.10
C ALA A 167 -30.06 -4.72 -11.51
N ALA A 168 -29.46 -5.45 -10.57
CA ALA A 168 -30.02 -6.70 -10.10
C ALA A 168 -31.39 -6.57 -9.36
N PRO A 169 -31.65 -5.54 -8.53
CA PRO A 169 -32.98 -5.30 -7.95
C PRO A 169 -34.06 -5.03 -9.00
N VAL A 170 -33.70 -4.44 -10.14
CA VAL A 170 -34.65 -4.14 -11.22
C VAL A 170 -35.25 -5.43 -11.76
N VAL A 171 -34.46 -6.50 -11.88
CA VAL A 171 -34.96 -7.83 -12.29
C VAL A 171 -35.99 -8.37 -11.31
N SER A 172 -35.74 -8.25 -9.99
CA SER A 172 -36.67 -8.69 -8.96
C SER A 172 -37.97 -7.86 -8.98
N ASN A 173 -37.86 -6.55 -9.21
CA ASN A 173 -39.01 -5.65 -9.30
C ASN A 173 -39.86 -5.98 -10.54
N GLU A 174 -39.24 -6.15 -11.71
CA GLU A 174 -39.90 -6.56 -12.97
C GLU A 174 -40.64 -7.90 -12.83
N LEU A 175 -40.06 -8.85 -12.07
CA LEU A 175 -40.70 -10.13 -11.80
C LEU A 175 -41.99 -9.99 -10.97
N THR A 176 -42.04 -9.01 -10.06
CA THR A 176 -43.22 -8.74 -9.20
C THR A 176 -44.27 -7.84 -9.85
N GLN A 177 -43.89 -7.00 -10.82
CA GLN A 177 -44.72 -5.97 -11.44
C GLN A 177 -44.96 -6.21 -12.95
N LYS A 178 -45.26 -7.46 -13.35
CA LYS A 178 -45.39 -7.86 -14.76
C LYS A 178 -46.41 -7.07 -15.59
N ASP A 179 -47.35 -6.36 -14.97
CA ASP A 179 -48.49 -5.71 -15.65
C ASP A 179 -48.42 -4.16 -15.70
N SER A 180 -47.32 -3.51 -15.27
CA SER A 180 -47.27 -2.04 -15.12
C SER A 180 -46.14 -1.32 -15.87
N PHE A 181 -45.49 -1.94 -16.85
CA PHE A 181 -44.49 -1.25 -17.67
C PHE A 181 -45.15 -0.59 -18.89
N GLU A 182 -45.17 0.74 -18.90
CA GLU A 182 -45.69 1.57 -19.98
C GLU A 182 -45.01 1.22 -21.30
N VAL A 183 -45.82 0.91 -22.31
CA VAL A 183 -45.38 0.82 -23.70
C VAL A 183 -45.00 2.24 -24.13
N SER A 184 -43.75 2.44 -24.52
CA SER A 184 -43.26 3.69 -25.11
C SER A 184 -44.18 4.12 -26.27
N ALA A 185 -44.44 5.43 -26.37
CA ALA A 185 -45.23 6.00 -27.47
C ALA A 185 -44.48 6.00 -28.82
N ASP A 186 -43.21 5.56 -28.82
CA ASP A 186 -42.33 5.51 -29.97
C ASP A 186 -42.37 4.12 -30.64
N PRO A 187 -42.82 3.99 -31.91
CA PRO A 187 -42.95 2.70 -32.59
C PRO A 187 -41.62 1.96 -32.86
N ASP A 188 -40.46 2.60 -32.68
CA ASP A 188 -39.14 2.00 -32.87
C ASP A 188 -38.45 1.53 -31.57
N ASP A 189 -39.03 1.79 -30.38
CA ASP A 189 -38.40 1.45 -29.09
C ASP A 189 -38.76 0.03 -28.62
N VAL A 190 -37.88 -0.94 -28.90
CA VAL A 190 -38.04 -2.33 -28.44
C VAL A 190 -37.82 -2.41 -26.93
N TYR A 191 -38.89 -2.69 -26.17
CA TYR A 191 -38.78 -2.96 -24.74
C TYR A 191 -37.93 -4.22 -24.49
N VAL A 192 -36.81 -4.06 -23.78
CA VAL A 192 -35.96 -5.18 -23.33
C VAL A 192 -36.01 -5.24 -21.81
N SER A 193 -36.35 -6.41 -21.27
CA SER A 193 -36.35 -6.65 -19.83
C SER A 193 -34.92 -6.64 -19.28
N MET A 194 -34.75 -6.29 -18.00
CA MET A 194 -33.43 -6.38 -17.37
C MET A 194 -32.96 -7.84 -17.29
N GLU A 195 -33.89 -8.79 -17.15
CA GLU A 195 -33.60 -10.24 -17.22
C GLU A 195 -32.91 -10.62 -18.53
N SER A 196 -33.44 -10.16 -19.67
CA SER A 196 -32.89 -10.46 -21.00
C SER A 196 -31.48 -9.87 -21.19
N LEU A 197 -31.21 -8.68 -20.66
CA LEU A 197 -29.90 -8.03 -20.74
C LEU A 197 -28.82 -8.82 -20.01
N PHE A 198 -29.11 -9.29 -18.78
CA PHE A 198 -28.21 -10.18 -18.05
C PHE A 198 -27.93 -11.48 -18.81
N LEU A 199 -28.96 -12.12 -19.38
CA LEU A 199 -28.78 -13.36 -20.14
C LEU A 199 -27.94 -13.14 -21.40
N HIS A 200 -28.07 -11.98 -22.06
CA HIS A 200 -27.23 -11.62 -23.21
C HIS A 200 -25.77 -11.44 -22.81
N THR A 201 -25.49 -10.77 -21.69
CA THR A 201 -24.12 -10.69 -21.14
C THR A 201 -23.54 -12.07 -20.87
N LEU A 202 -24.32 -12.99 -20.29
CA LEU A 202 -23.83 -14.35 -20.03
C LEU A 202 -23.52 -15.12 -21.32
N ALA A 203 -24.30 -14.91 -22.39
CA ALA A 203 -24.02 -15.48 -23.70
C ALA A 203 -22.72 -14.92 -24.31
N GLU A 204 -22.41 -13.64 -24.06
CA GLU A 204 -21.17 -13.01 -24.52
C GLU A 204 -19.90 -13.56 -23.83
N LEU A 205 -20.03 -13.96 -22.55
CA LEU A 205 -18.93 -14.55 -21.78
C LEU A 205 -18.77 -16.06 -21.99
N ASP A 206 -19.70 -16.69 -22.70
CA ASP A 206 -19.73 -18.14 -22.91
C ASP A 206 -18.47 -18.61 -23.66
N GLY A 207 -17.95 -19.77 -23.27
CA GLY A 207 -16.68 -20.30 -23.80
C GLY A 207 -15.40 -19.70 -23.20
N TYR A 208 -15.46 -18.55 -22.51
CA TYR A 208 -14.30 -17.91 -21.86
C TYR A 208 -14.31 -17.99 -20.34
N LEU A 209 -15.37 -18.52 -19.72
CA LEU A 209 -15.54 -18.56 -18.26
C LEU A 209 -14.35 -19.17 -17.52
N GLY A 210 -13.75 -20.24 -18.07
CA GLY A 210 -12.56 -20.88 -17.52
C GLY A 210 -11.39 -19.90 -17.33
N TYR A 211 -11.18 -19.02 -18.32
CA TYR A 211 -10.10 -18.03 -18.34
C TYR A 211 -10.42 -16.86 -17.40
N LEU A 212 -11.67 -16.40 -17.41
CA LEU A 212 -12.13 -15.29 -16.57
C LEU A 212 -12.03 -15.60 -15.06
N MET A 213 -11.98 -16.88 -14.66
CA MET A 213 -11.74 -17.26 -13.27
C MET A 213 -10.34 -16.89 -12.78
N THR A 214 -9.32 -16.89 -13.66
CA THR A 214 -7.94 -16.59 -13.30
C THR A 214 -7.54 -15.14 -13.57
N ASP A 215 -8.27 -14.45 -14.44
CA ASP A 215 -8.03 -13.03 -14.74
C ASP A 215 -8.22 -12.14 -13.50
N ARG A 216 -7.24 -11.26 -13.28
CA ARG A 216 -7.15 -10.39 -12.09
C ARG A 216 -8.32 -9.42 -11.91
N PHE A 217 -9.02 -9.05 -12.98
CA PHE A 217 -10.14 -8.11 -12.96
C PHE A 217 -11.47 -8.85 -13.18
N ALA A 218 -11.54 -9.68 -14.21
CA ALA A 218 -12.77 -10.36 -14.60
C ALA A 218 -13.25 -11.36 -13.56
N SER A 219 -12.34 -11.99 -12.80
CA SER A 219 -12.71 -12.90 -11.71
C SER A 219 -13.59 -12.21 -10.66
N HIS A 220 -13.38 -10.92 -10.38
CA HIS A 220 -14.22 -10.15 -9.46
C HIS A 220 -15.62 -9.95 -10.03
N VAL A 221 -15.71 -9.58 -11.30
CA VAL A 221 -16.98 -9.37 -11.99
C VAL A 221 -17.77 -10.67 -12.11
N LEU A 222 -17.09 -11.78 -12.42
CA LEU A 222 -17.69 -13.12 -12.50
C LEU A 222 -18.29 -13.55 -11.16
N ARG A 223 -17.59 -13.29 -10.04
CA ARG A 223 -18.12 -13.53 -8.70
C ARG A 223 -19.36 -12.69 -8.39
N VAL A 224 -19.40 -11.44 -8.83
CA VAL A 224 -20.61 -10.60 -8.72
C VAL A 224 -21.78 -11.19 -9.51
N LEU A 225 -21.56 -11.60 -10.77
CA LEU A 225 -22.58 -12.25 -11.60
C LEU A 225 -23.12 -13.52 -10.93
N LEU A 226 -22.24 -14.38 -10.41
CA LEU A 226 -22.63 -15.60 -9.66
C LEU A 226 -23.58 -15.28 -8.49
N VAL A 227 -23.26 -14.29 -7.67
CA VAL A 227 -24.10 -13.87 -6.52
C VAL A 227 -25.41 -13.24 -6.99
N VAL A 228 -25.37 -12.44 -8.07
CA VAL A 228 -26.56 -11.81 -8.65
C VAL A 228 -27.55 -12.86 -9.14
N LEU A 229 -27.09 -13.84 -9.92
CA LEU A 229 -27.92 -14.92 -10.43
C LEU A 229 -28.46 -15.82 -9.33
N ALA A 230 -27.70 -16.03 -8.25
CA ALA A 230 -28.13 -16.80 -7.09
C ALA A 230 -29.13 -16.08 -6.16
N GLY A 231 -29.41 -14.80 -6.41
CA GLY A 231 -30.25 -13.97 -5.56
C GLY A 231 -29.69 -13.79 -4.14
N MET A 232 -28.38 -13.96 -3.97
CA MET A 232 -27.73 -13.82 -2.67
C MET A 232 -27.49 -12.36 -2.30
N PRO A 233 -27.38 -12.03 -0.99
CA PRO A 233 -26.98 -10.70 -0.55
C PRO A 233 -25.62 -10.32 -1.12
N LEU A 234 -25.50 -9.08 -1.60
CA LEU A 234 -24.31 -8.58 -2.29
C LEU A 234 -23.26 -7.98 -1.34
N GLU A 235 -23.64 -7.66 -0.08
CA GLU A 235 -22.76 -7.02 0.91
C GLU A 235 -22.77 -7.64 2.32
N LYS A 236 -22.74 -8.96 2.45
CA LYS A 236 -22.50 -9.56 3.78
C LYS A 236 -21.05 -9.42 4.21
N GLU A 237 -20.80 -8.99 5.46
CA GLU A 237 -19.45 -8.83 6.03
C GLU A 237 -18.56 -10.08 5.93
N GLN A 238 -19.16 -11.27 5.99
CA GLN A 238 -18.45 -12.55 5.87
C GLN A 238 -17.95 -12.84 4.45
N ASP A 239 -18.55 -12.24 3.42
CA ASP A 239 -18.27 -12.53 2.01
C ASP A 239 -17.46 -11.40 1.33
N LYS A 240 -17.17 -10.31 2.06
CA LYS A 240 -16.45 -9.14 1.52
C LYS A 240 -15.07 -9.49 0.95
N SER A 241 -14.32 -10.41 1.57
CA SER A 241 -13.01 -10.83 1.07
C SER A 241 -13.09 -11.71 -0.17
N THR A 242 -14.22 -12.37 -0.40
CA THR A 242 -14.43 -13.27 -1.53
C THR A 242 -15.01 -12.52 -2.72
N LEU A 243 -15.82 -11.47 -2.53
CA LEU A 243 -16.48 -10.75 -3.62
C LEU A 243 -15.69 -9.52 -4.10
N LYS A 244 -15.12 -8.73 -3.19
CA LYS A 244 -14.47 -7.45 -3.52
C LYS A 244 -13.00 -7.47 -3.14
N SER A 245 -12.17 -6.76 -3.89
CA SER A 245 -10.78 -6.52 -3.49
C SER A 245 -10.72 -5.73 -2.19
N LYS A 246 -9.84 -6.11 -1.26
CA LYS A 246 -9.59 -5.36 -0.01
C LYS A 246 -9.05 -3.94 -0.26
N LYS A 247 -8.54 -3.67 -1.47
CA LYS A 247 -8.01 -2.37 -1.91
C LYS A 247 -9.04 -1.53 -2.67
N LYS A 248 -10.28 -2.02 -2.86
CA LYS A 248 -11.32 -1.27 -3.59
C LYS A 248 -11.78 -0.09 -2.72
N GLU A 249 -11.60 1.12 -3.25
CA GLU A 249 -12.15 2.34 -2.66
C GLU A 249 -13.68 2.31 -2.75
N LYS A 250 -14.36 2.73 -1.69
CA LYS A 250 -15.82 2.77 -1.69
C LYS A 250 -16.29 4.05 -2.38
N VAL A 251 -16.73 3.94 -3.63
CA VAL A 251 -17.48 5.00 -4.31
C VAL A 251 -18.81 5.18 -3.56
N SER A 252 -19.04 6.37 -3.01
CA SER A 252 -20.24 6.71 -2.26
C SER A 252 -20.67 8.14 -2.56
N VAL A 253 -21.97 8.41 -2.38
CA VAL A 253 -22.57 9.74 -2.53
C VAL A 253 -23.28 10.06 -1.21
N PRO A 254 -22.88 11.14 -0.50
CA PRO A 254 -23.44 11.50 0.80
C PRO A 254 -24.98 11.59 0.75
N GLY A 255 -25.68 10.92 1.67
CA GLY A 255 -27.14 10.94 1.73
C GLY A 255 -27.85 9.85 0.90
N VAL A 256 -27.12 9.09 0.08
CA VAL A 256 -27.65 7.94 -0.67
C VAL A 256 -27.37 6.60 0.05
N ASP A 257 -26.44 6.57 1.01
CA ASP A 257 -26.03 5.35 1.74
C ASP A 257 -27.17 4.64 2.50
N LYS A 258 -28.23 5.36 2.92
CA LYS A 258 -29.40 4.72 3.57
C LYS A 258 -30.26 3.90 2.62
N GLN A 259 -30.11 4.07 1.30
CA GLN A 259 -30.89 3.35 0.29
C GLN A 259 -30.26 1.99 -0.10
N GLN A 260 -29.14 1.57 0.52
CA GLN A 260 -28.45 0.31 0.20
C GLN A 260 -28.84 -0.88 1.09
N GLU A 261 -29.82 -0.76 2.00
CA GLU A 261 -30.25 -1.88 2.87
C GLU A 261 -30.69 -3.12 2.08
N TRP A 262 -31.24 -2.95 0.87
CA TRP A 262 -31.61 -4.06 -0.02
C TRP A 262 -30.43 -4.95 -0.41
N ALA A 263 -29.19 -4.43 -0.40
CA ALA A 263 -27.99 -5.19 -0.76
C ALA A 263 -27.64 -6.26 0.31
N LEU A 264 -28.23 -6.14 1.52
CA LEU A 264 -28.08 -7.10 2.61
C LEU A 264 -29.15 -8.21 2.59
N GLU A 265 -30.17 -8.07 1.75
CA GLU A 265 -31.32 -8.98 1.70
C GLU A 265 -31.18 -10.02 0.58
N LYS A 266 -31.80 -11.19 0.80
CA LYS A 266 -31.89 -12.24 -0.22
C LYS A 266 -32.97 -11.86 -1.22
N ARG A 267 -32.65 -11.91 -2.52
CA ARG A 267 -33.54 -11.47 -3.61
C ARG A 267 -34.22 -12.66 -4.28
N VAL A 268 -35.45 -12.44 -4.74
CA VAL A 268 -36.16 -13.40 -5.58
C VAL A 268 -35.70 -13.20 -7.01
N VAL A 269 -35.27 -14.29 -7.66
CA VAL A 269 -34.74 -14.29 -9.03
C VAL A 269 -35.61 -15.15 -9.95
N PRO A 270 -35.71 -14.82 -11.25
CA PRO A 270 -36.42 -15.65 -12.22
C PRO A 270 -35.81 -17.06 -12.37
N LYS A 271 -36.61 -18.00 -12.89
CA LYS A 271 -36.14 -19.37 -13.13
C LYS A 271 -34.97 -19.39 -14.13
N SER A 272 -35.02 -18.54 -15.16
CA SER A 272 -33.94 -18.38 -16.15
C SER A 272 -32.59 -18.05 -15.51
N PHE A 273 -32.54 -17.25 -14.44
CA PHE A 273 -31.30 -16.95 -13.70
C PHE A 273 -30.77 -18.18 -12.96
N THR A 274 -31.67 -19.01 -12.41
CA THR A 274 -31.29 -20.26 -11.75
C THR A 274 -30.74 -21.26 -12.78
N ASP A 275 -31.37 -21.36 -13.95
CA ASP A 275 -30.93 -22.22 -15.04
C ASP A 275 -29.57 -21.73 -15.60
N ALA A 276 -29.42 -20.42 -15.81
CA ALA A 276 -28.19 -19.78 -16.26
C ALA A 276 -27.04 -19.93 -15.23
N LEU A 277 -27.32 -19.80 -13.93
CA LEU A 277 -26.36 -20.07 -12.87
C LEU A 277 -25.87 -21.53 -12.93
N GLY A 278 -26.80 -22.46 -13.17
CA GLY A 278 -26.49 -23.89 -13.28
C GLY A 278 -25.56 -24.18 -14.46
N LYS A 279 -25.83 -23.58 -15.62
CA LYS A 279 -24.99 -23.62 -16.82
C LYS A 279 -23.62 -22.99 -16.56
N MET A 280 -23.58 -21.78 -16.02
CA MET A 280 -22.33 -21.05 -15.78
C MET A 280 -21.39 -21.79 -14.82
N ILE A 281 -21.91 -22.44 -13.77
CA ILE A 281 -21.10 -23.28 -12.87
C ILE A 281 -20.47 -24.45 -13.63
N THR A 282 -21.24 -25.15 -14.46
CA THR A 282 -20.75 -26.29 -15.24
C THR A 282 -19.75 -25.85 -16.30
N ASP A 283 -20.03 -24.77 -17.04
CA ASP A 283 -19.16 -24.27 -18.10
C ASP A 283 -17.86 -23.66 -17.56
N SER A 284 -17.86 -23.12 -16.33
CA SER A 284 -16.64 -22.60 -15.68
C SER A 284 -15.59 -23.69 -15.44
N VAL A 285 -16.02 -24.95 -15.28
CA VAL A 285 -15.13 -26.10 -15.08
C VAL A 285 -15.10 -27.06 -16.28
N ALA A 286 -15.84 -26.74 -17.34
CA ALA A 286 -15.88 -27.56 -18.54
C ALA A 286 -14.50 -27.56 -19.23
N GLY A 287 -13.99 -28.75 -19.54
CA GLY A 287 -12.67 -28.93 -20.15
C GLY A 287 -11.50 -28.92 -19.16
N LEU A 288 -11.73 -28.71 -17.85
CA LEU A 288 -10.71 -28.82 -16.82
C LEU A 288 -10.66 -30.23 -16.25
N ASP A 289 -9.49 -30.86 -16.23
CA ASP A 289 -9.29 -32.11 -15.51
C ASP A 289 -9.09 -31.87 -14.00
N SER A 290 -9.09 -32.96 -13.21
CA SER A 290 -8.92 -32.88 -11.76
C SER A 290 -7.59 -32.23 -11.36
N ALA A 291 -6.51 -32.43 -12.13
CA ALA A 291 -5.20 -31.84 -11.82
C ALA A 291 -5.22 -30.32 -12.00
N THR A 292 -5.79 -29.86 -13.10
CA THR A 292 -5.90 -28.45 -13.47
C THR A 292 -6.85 -27.70 -12.54
N LEU A 293 -7.99 -28.30 -12.21
CA LEU A 293 -8.92 -27.72 -11.24
C LEU A 293 -8.30 -27.66 -9.83
N ARG A 294 -7.50 -28.66 -9.43
CA ARG A 294 -6.75 -28.64 -8.15
C ARG A 294 -5.65 -27.58 -8.15
N ALA A 295 -5.04 -27.26 -9.28
CA ALA A 295 -4.08 -26.15 -9.36
C ALA A 295 -4.73 -24.80 -9.03
N LEU A 296 -6.01 -24.61 -9.39
CA LEU A 296 -6.77 -23.41 -9.02
C LEU A 296 -7.02 -23.28 -7.52
N ALA A 297 -6.92 -24.37 -6.76
CA ALA A 297 -7.06 -24.34 -5.31
C ALA A 297 -5.94 -23.56 -4.61
N GLU A 298 -4.78 -23.36 -5.24
CA GLU A 298 -3.72 -22.52 -4.68
C GLU A 298 -3.53 -21.21 -5.45
N HIS A 299 -4.29 -21.00 -6.53
CA HIS A 299 -4.22 -19.78 -7.34
C HIS A 299 -4.89 -18.60 -6.61
N PRO A 300 -4.20 -17.47 -6.35
CA PRO A 300 -4.73 -16.38 -5.50
C PRO A 300 -5.98 -15.71 -6.08
N THR A 301 -6.11 -15.64 -7.40
CA THR A 301 -7.28 -15.06 -8.09
C THR A 301 -8.38 -16.09 -8.36
N GLY A 302 -7.98 -17.33 -8.64
CA GLY A 302 -8.88 -18.41 -9.05
C GLY A 302 -9.57 -19.08 -7.86
N ASN A 303 -8.84 -19.26 -6.76
CA ASN A 303 -9.33 -19.90 -5.54
C ASN A 303 -10.59 -19.22 -4.97
N PRO A 304 -10.71 -17.87 -4.85
CA PRO A 304 -11.93 -17.22 -4.41
C PRO A 304 -13.15 -17.51 -5.31
N THR A 305 -12.96 -17.56 -6.63
CA THR A 305 -14.03 -17.91 -7.58
C THR A 305 -14.44 -19.37 -7.42
N LEU A 306 -13.46 -20.27 -7.28
CA LEU A 306 -13.69 -21.69 -7.03
C LEU A 306 -14.44 -21.95 -5.71
N GLN A 307 -14.11 -21.20 -4.64
CA GLN A 307 -14.87 -21.24 -3.38
C GLN A 307 -16.35 -20.90 -3.59
N LEU A 308 -16.63 -19.82 -4.33
CA LEU A 308 -18.00 -19.37 -4.59
C LEU A 308 -18.78 -20.37 -5.46
N LEU A 309 -18.15 -20.90 -6.52
CA LEU A 309 -18.75 -21.94 -7.37
C LEU A 309 -19.16 -23.15 -6.54
N LEU A 310 -18.26 -23.64 -5.68
CA LEU A 310 -18.52 -24.78 -4.80
C LEU A 310 -19.65 -24.49 -3.79
N GLN A 311 -19.63 -23.30 -3.18
CA GLN A 311 -20.69 -22.87 -2.26
C GLN A 311 -22.05 -22.84 -2.97
N LEU A 312 -22.13 -22.23 -4.15
CA LEU A 312 -23.39 -22.09 -4.90
C LEU A 312 -23.91 -23.43 -5.41
N GLU A 313 -23.04 -24.29 -5.93
CA GLU A 313 -23.39 -25.65 -6.35
C GLU A 313 -24.08 -26.41 -5.21
N LEU A 314 -23.44 -26.45 -4.03
CA LEU A 314 -23.91 -27.26 -2.90
C LEU A 314 -25.09 -26.65 -2.14
N THR A 315 -25.29 -25.33 -2.22
CA THR A 315 -26.37 -24.64 -1.51
C THR A 315 -27.63 -24.42 -2.35
N GLN A 316 -27.49 -24.12 -3.65
CA GLN A 316 -28.63 -23.80 -4.53
C GLN A 316 -29.19 -25.03 -5.24
N PHE A 317 -28.32 -25.95 -5.69
CA PHE A 317 -28.74 -27.14 -6.46
C PHE A 317 -28.78 -28.41 -5.60
N GLY A 318 -28.42 -28.29 -4.33
CA GLY A 318 -28.54 -29.34 -3.34
C GLY A 318 -27.41 -30.38 -3.38
N LYS A 319 -27.30 -31.12 -2.28
CA LYS A 319 -26.19 -32.07 -2.03
C LYS A 319 -26.20 -33.32 -2.92
N SER A 320 -27.27 -33.53 -3.71
CA SER A 320 -27.35 -34.63 -4.70
C SER A 320 -26.51 -34.34 -5.94
N ARG A 321 -26.35 -33.07 -6.34
CA ARG A 321 -25.52 -32.66 -7.49
C ARG A 321 -24.06 -33.05 -7.32
N ALA A 322 -23.59 -33.19 -6.06
CA ALA A 322 -22.26 -33.69 -5.73
C ALA A 322 -21.95 -35.12 -6.24
N LYS A 323 -22.97 -35.86 -6.71
CA LYS A 323 -22.80 -37.18 -7.33
C LYS A 323 -22.56 -37.12 -8.84
N ASP A 324 -22.86 -35.99 -9.47
CA ASP A 324 -22.72 -35.83 -10.91
C ASP A 324 -21.24 -35.75 -11.27
N GLU A 325 -20.84 -36.40 -12.37
CA GLU A 325 -19.42 -36.46 -12.78
C GLU A 325 -18.86 -35.08 -13.13
N THR A 326 -19.72 -34.16 -13.57
CA THR A 326 -19.37 -32.77 -13.92
C THR A 326 -19.44 -31.82 -12.72
N SER A 327 -19.68 -32.34 -11.51
CA SER A 327 -19.76 -31.53 -10.31
C SER A 327 -18.38 -31.04 -9.85
N VAL A 328 -18.31 -29.78 -9.43
CA VAL A 328 -17.06 -29.15 -8.97
C VAL A 328 -16.45 -29.92 -7.80
N ILE A 329 -17.27 -30.33 -6.82
CA ILE A 329 -16.77 -31.10 -5.66
C ILE A 329 -16.28 -32.50 -6.08
N ARG A 330 -16.91 -33.12 -7.08
CA ARG A 330 -16.54 -34.46 -7.56
C ARG A 330 -15.23 -34.43 -8.35
N LEU A 331 -15.04 -33.39 -9.17
CA LEU A 331 -13.78 -33.17 -9.89
C LEU A 331 -12.61 -32.86 -8.95
N LEU A 332 -12.86 -32.11 -7.86
CA LEU A 332 -11.84 -31.83 -6.84
C LEU A 332 -11.51 -33.09 -5.99
N LEU A 333 -12.54 -33.84 -5.60
CA LEU A 333 -12.47 -35.02 -4.72
C LEU A 333 -13.14 -36.25 -5.37
N PRO A 334 -12.48 -36.88 -6.37
CA PRO A 334 -13.04 -38.01 -7.13
C PRO A 334 -13.13 -39.33 -6.34
N ASP A 335 -12.49 -39.43 -5.17
CA ASP A 335 -12.52 -40.67 -4.38
C ASP A 335 -13.78 -40.76 -3.51
N ASP A 336 -14.49 -41.91 -3.54
CA ASP A 336 -15.60 -42.21 -2.63
C ASP A 336 -15.54 -43.69 -2.19
N PRO A 337 -15.19 -44.01 -0.92
CA PRO A 337 -14.91 -43.08 0.17
C PRO A 337 -13.50 -42.48 0.10
N ILE A 338 -13.35 -41.24 0.57
CA ILE A 338 -12.05 -40.60 0.77
C ILE A 338 -11.34 -41.30 1.95
N ALA A 339 -10.28 -42.04 1.66
CA ALA A 339 -9.51 -42.83 2.62
C ALA A 339 -8.01 -42.46 2.57
N GLU A 340 -7.26 -42.81 3.63
CA GLU A 340 -5.81 -42.62 3.67
C GLU A 340 -5.13 -43.33 2.49
N GLY A 341 -4.22 -42.64 1.80
CA GLY A 341 -3.56 -43.12 0.58
C GLY A 341 -4.28 -42.80 -0.75
N THR A 342 -5.50 -42.26 -0.71
CA THR A 342 -6.18 -41.76 -1.93
C THR A 342 -5.65 -40.39 -2.37
N GLU A 343 -5.80 -40.04 -3.65
CA GLU A 343 -5.39 -38.73 -4.16
C GLU A 343 -6.16 -37.59 -3.51
N SER A 344 -7.47 -37.77 -3.27
CA SER A 344 -8.32 -36.79 -2.59
C SER A 344 -7.83 -36.54 -1.16
N ALA A 345 -7.39 -37.57 -0.44
CA ALA A 345 -6.82 -37.42 0.90
C ALA A 345 -5.45 -36.72 0.88
N ALA A 346 -4.60 -37.01 -0.11
CA ALA A 346 -3.33 -36.30 -0.30
C ALA A 346 -3.55 -34.82 -0.61
N PHE A 347 -4.49 -34.51 -1.50
CA PHE A 347 -4.87 -33.15 -1.86
C PHE A 347 -5.40 -32.37 -0.64
N ILE A 348 -6.34 -32.94 0.13
CA ILE A 348 -6.85 -32.31 1.36
C ILE A 348 -5.71 -32.01 2.32
N ASN A 349 -4.79 -32.96 2.55
CA ASN A 349 -3.65 -32.75 3.45
C ASN A 349 -2.71 -31.62 2.97
N GLY A 350 -2.52 -31.47 1.65
CA GLY A 350 -1.78 -30.37 1.06
C GLY A 350 -2.40 -29.00 1.35
N LEU A 351 -3.74 -28.90 1.27
CA LEU A 351 -4.45 -27.63 1.47
C LEU A 351 -4.45 -27.13 2.92
N VAL A 352 -4.35 -28.02 3.92
CA VAL A 352 -4.51 -27.68 5.36
C VAL A 352 -3.57 -26.57 5.82
N TYR A 353 -2.34 -26.56 5.31
CA TYR A 353 -1.29 -25.63 5.70
C TYR A 353 -1.00 -24.56 4.64
N SER A 354 -1.72 -24.60 3.52
CA SER A 354 -1.59 -23.63 2.43
C SER A 354 -2.33 -22.33 2.78
N THR A 355 -1.68 -21.18 2.64
CA THR A 355 -2.27 -19.85 2.94
C THR A 355 -3.50 -19.56 2.07
N VAL A 356 -3.48 -20.02 0.82
CA VAL A 356 -4.58 -19.89 -0.16
C VAL A 356 -5.47 -21.14 -0.13
N GLY A 357 -4.88 -22.33 -0.17
CA GLY A 357 -5.59 -23.60 -0.23
C GLY A 357 -6.50 -23.86 0.98
N SER A 358 -6.09 -23.43 2.18
CA SER A 358 -6.90 -23.59 3.39
C SER A 358 -8.27 -22.91 3.32
N ARG A 359 -8.41 -21.81 2.55
CA ARG A 359 -9.70 -21.12 2.36
C ARG A 359 -10.69 -21.94 1.53
N LEU A 360 -10.20 -22.63 0.50
CA LEU A 360 -11.02 -23.60 -0.22
C LEU A 360 -11.40 -24.77 0.68
N LEU A 361 -10.45 -25.26 1.49
CA LEU A 361 -10.72 -26.35 2.42
C LEU A 361 -11.77 -25.96 3.49
N GLU A 362 -11.74 -24.73 4.00
CA GLU A 362 -12.81 -24.19 4.86
C GLU A 362 -14.19 -24.30 4.19
N THR A 363 -14.28 -23.93 2.91
CA THR A 363 -15.52 -24.01 2.12
C THR A 363 -15.97 -25.46 1.91
N ILE A 364 -15.05 -26.35 1.54
CA ILE A 364 -15.32 -27.80 1.41
C ILE A 364 -15.87 -28.34 2.73
N VAL A 365 -15.18 -28.07 3.85
CA VAL A 365 -15.60 -28.50 5.19
C VAL A 365 -16.99 -27.97 5.50
N GLN A 366 -17.28 -26.70 5.23
CA GLN A 366 -18.55 -26.09 5.57
C GLN A 366 -19.74 -26.67 4.79
N TYR A 367 -19.57 -26.94 3.48
CA TYR A 367 -20.69 -27.26 2.59
C TYR A 367 -20.78 -28.74 2.15
N ALA A 368 -19.71 -29.53 2.28
CA ALA A 368 -19.67 -30.91 1.78
C ALA A 368 -20.82 -31.79 2.30
N PRO A 369 -21.30 -32.79 1.53
CA PRO A 369 -22.29 -33.77 1.97
C PRO A 369 -21.90 -34.45 3.29
N GLY A 370 -22.88 -34.81 4.13
CA GLY A 370 -22.63 -35.29 5.49
C GLY A 370 -21.74 -36.55 5.58
N LYS A 371 -21.97 -37.52 4.68
CA LYS A 371 -21.14 -38.73 4.59
C LYS A 371 -19.69 -38.43 4.21
N MET A 372 -19.50 -37.58 3.20
CA MET A 372 -18.19 -37.12 2.73
C MET A 372 -17.44 -36.35 3.84
N PHE A 373 -18.08 -35.39 4.49
CA PHE A 373 -17.49 -34.68 5.62
C PHE A 373 -17.06 -35.63 6.76
N LYS A 374 -17.90 -36.62 7.09
CA LYS A 374 -17.58 -37.59 8.14
C LYS A 374 -16.37 -38.45 7.77
N ALA A 375 -16.22 -38.83 6.50
CA ALA A 375 -15.03 -39.53 5.99
C ALA A 375 -13.78 -38.65 6.12
N ILE A 376 -13.81 -37.42 5.60
CA ILE A 376 -12.70 -36.46 5.68
C ILE A 376 -12.30 -36.20 7.14
N TYR A 377 -13.27 -35.93 8.03
CA TYR A 377 -12.98 -35.69 9.44
C TYR A 377 -12.33 -36.89 10.11
N THR A 378 -12.91 -38.09 9.93
CA THR A 378 -12.45 -39.29 10.63
C THR A 378 -11.07 -39.73 10.16
N GLN A 379 -10.81 -39.68 8.85
CA GLN A 379 -9.56 -40.16 8.25
C GLN A 379 -8.43 -39.13 8.33
N THR A 380 -8.74 -37.83 8.29
CA THR A 380 -7.70 -36.79 8.15
C THR A 380 -7.52 -35.92 9.39
N PHE A 381 -8.59 -35.61 10.13
CA PHE A 381 -8.55 -34.54 11.14
C PHE A 381 -8.74 -35.00 12.60
N LYS A 382 -9.48 -36.08 12.83
CA LYS A 382 -9.95 -36.49 14.16
C LYS A 382 -8.82 -36.58 15.20
N GLU A 383 -7.71 -37.22 14.86
CA GLU A 383 -6.57 -37.44 15.77
C GLU A 383 -5.63 -36.23 15.91
N ARG A 384 -5.87 -35.14 15.17
CA ARG A 384 -4.95 -33.99 15.08
C ARG A 384 -5.60 -32.65 15.42
N MET A 385 -6.82 -32.62 15.93
CA MET A 385 -7.55 -31.38 16.25
C MET A 385 -6.76 -30.44 17.17
N GLY A 386 -6.03 -30.96 18.16
CA GLY A 386 -5.16 -30.15 19.01
C GLY A 386 -3.97 -29.52 18.27
N SER A 387 -3.36 -30.24 17.32
CA SER A 387 -2.26 -29.73 16.49
C SER A 387 -2.73 -28.68 15.49
N LEU A 388 -3.87 -28.93 14.83
CA LEU A 388 -4.49 -27.99 13.88
C LEU A 388 -4.86 -26.68 14.58
N ALA A 389 -5.41 -26.75 15.79
CA ALA A 389 -5.76 -25.58 16.59
C ALA A 389 -4.55 -24.65 16.87
N ARG A 390 -3.36 -25.22 17.08
CA ARG A 390 -2.14 -24.46 17.34
C ARG A 390 -1.51 -23.84 16.11
N ASN A 391 -1.78 -24.36 14.92
CA ASN A 391 -1.18 -23.85 13.69
C ASN A 391 -1.86 -22.56 13.25
N GLU A 392 -1.13 -21.66 12.60
CA GLU A 392 -1.64 -20.34 12.23
C GLU A 392 -2.73 -20.41 11.16
N ILE A 393 -2.53 -21.27 10.18
CA ILE A 393 -3.37 -21.41 9.00
C ILE A 393 -4.44 -22.48 9.26
N ALA A 394 -4.02 -23.65 9.74
CA ALA A 394 -4.93 -24.77 9.94
C ALA A 394 -5.96 -24.52 11.07
N SER A 395 -5.74 -23.53 11.94
CA SER A 395 -6.72 -23.17 12.98
C SER A 395 -8.05 -22.67 12.42
N TYR A 396 -8.05 -22.03 11.25
CA TYR A 396 -9.26 -21.59 10.56
C TYR A 396 -10.07 -22.79 10.05
N VAL A 397 -9.41 -23.76 9.42
CA VAL A 397 -10.01 -25.04 9.00
C VAL A 397 -10.57 -25.79 10.22
N ALA A 398 -9.79 -25.85 11.32
CA ALA A 398 -10.24 -26.49 12.56
C ALA A 398 -11.50 -25.83 13.13
N ALA A 399 -11.62 -24.50 13.09
CA ALA A 399 -12.82 -23.79 13.51
C ALA A 399 -14.05 -24.21 12.67
N LYS A 400 -13.92 -24.31 11.35
CA LYS A 400 -14.99 -24.80 10.46
C LYS A 400 -15.36 -26.25 10.70
N ILE A 401 -14.39 -27.09 11.05
CA ILE A 401 -14.66 -28.49 11.44
C ILE A 401 -15.54 -28.52 12.69
N LEU A 402 -15.18 -27.76 13.75
CA LEU A 402 -15.94 -27.69 15.01
C LEU A 402 -17.41 -27.29 14.80
N GLU A 403 -17.70 -26.44 13.81
CA GLU A 403 -19.06 -26.04 13.47
C GLU A 403 -19.95 -27.22 13.04
N ARG A 404 -19.36 -28.29 12.48
CA ARG A 404 -20.10 -29.44 11.93
C ARG A 404 -20.09 -30.70 12.79
N LEU A 405 -19.26 -30.76 13.84
CA LEU A 405 -19.13 -31.97 14.65
C LEU A 405 -20.44 -32.38 15.35
N SER A 406 -20.58 -33.69 15.53
CA SER A 406 -21.56 -34.29 16.43
C SER A 406 -21.19 -34.00 17.88
N LYS A 407 -22.08 -34.30 18.82
CA LYS A 407 -21.81 -34.09 20.26
C LYS A 407 -20.58 -34.90 20.72
N GLU A 408 -20.51 -36.16 20.34
CA GLU A 408 -19.43 -37.09 20.72
C GLU A 408 -18.09 -36.66 20.11
N ASP A 409 -18.07 -36.38 18.80
CA ASP A 409 -16.84 -35.92 18.13
C ASP A 409 -16.36 -34.56 18.67
N LEU A 410 -17.29 -33.69 19.08
CA LEU A 410 -16.96 -32.41 19.68
C LEU A 410 -16.34 -32.58 21.08
N GLU A 411 -16.78 -33.57 21.86
CA GLU A 411 -16.15 -33.91 23.14
C GLU A 411 -14.71 -34.40 22.95
N ASP A 412 -14.46 -35.22 21.94
CA ASP A 412 -13.11 -35.68 21.56
C ASP A 412 -12.21 -34.50 21.14
N ALA A 413 -12.69 -33.66 20.21
CA ALA A 413 -11.94 -32.49 19.75
C ALA A 413 -11.68 -31.50 20.91
N LYS A 414 -12.67 -31.29 21.79
CA LYS A 414 -12.53 -30.45 22.99
C LYS A 414 -11.39 -30.95 23.88
N ARG A 415 -11.29 -32.26 24.13
CA ARG A 415 -10.22 -32.84 24.96
C ARG A 415 -8.83 -32.46 24.44
N GLN A 416 -8.62 -32.57 23.13
CA GLN A 416 -7.33 -32.22 22.51
C GLN A 416 -7.06 -30.71 22.53
N ILE A 417 -8.07 -29.86 22.28
CA ILE A 417 -7.90 -28.40 22.18
C ILE A 417 -7.72 -27.75 23.58
N VAL A 418 -8.42 -28.26 24.60
CA VAL A 418 -8.37 -27.70 25.98
C VAL A 418 -6.94 -27.69 26.53
N GLU A 419 -6.12 -28.69 26.21
CA GLU A 419 -4.72 -28.74 26.63
C GLU A 419 -3.87 -27.63 26.01
N GLN A 420 -4.27 -27.10 24.85
CA GLN A 420 -3.53 -26.09 24.11
C GLN A 420 -3.96 -24.65 24.47
N ILE A 421 -5.02 -24.46 25.27
CA ILE A 421 -5.58 -23.13 25.62
C ILE A 421 -4.52 -22.13 26.10
N PRO A 422 -3.59 -22.48 27.03
CA PRO A 422 -2.58 -21.52 27.48
C PRO A 422 -1.72 -20.97 26.35
N GLY A 423 -1.23 -21.84 25.46
CA GLY A 423 -0.42 -21.44 24.30
C GLY A 423 -1.23 -20.71 23.22
N LEU A 424 -2.53 -20.99 23.10
CA LEU A 424 -3.42 -20.26 22.20
C LEU A 424 -3.67 -18.83 22.70
N VAL A 425 -3.85 -18.65 24.01
CA VAL A 425 -4.01 -17.32 24.63
C VAL A 425 -2.72 -16.51 24.53
N GLU A 426 -1.57 -17.11 24.83
CA GLU A 426 -0.25 -16.46 24.73
C GLU A 426 0.03 -15.93 23.31
N ARG A 427 -0.36 -16.69 22.28
CA ARG A 427 -0.21 -16.32 20.86
C ARG A 427 -1.39 -15.52 20.29
N ASN A 428 -2.32 -15.07 21.15
CA ASN A 428 -3.53 -14.33 20.77
C ASN A 428 -4.44 -15.02 19.72
N ARG A 429 -4.47 -16.36 19.71
CA ARG A 429 -5.28 -17.19 18.79
C ARG A 429 -6.63 -17.56 19.42
N THR A 430 -7.43 -16.55 19.73
CA THR A 430 -8.69 -16.75 20.48
C THR A 430 -9.90 -17.13 19.62
N ALA A 431 -9.82 -16.98 18.29
CA ALA A 431 -10.94 -17.26 17.38
C ALA A 431 -11.42 -18.71 17.45
N ILE A 432 -10.50 -19.69 17.52
CA ILE A 432 -10.87 -21.10 17.66
C ILE A 432 -11.50 -21.40 19.02
N LEU A 433 -11.08 -20.69 20.08
CA LEU A 433 -11.66 -20.81 21.42
C LEU A 433 -13.09 -20.26 21.44
N LYS A 434 -13.32 -19.12 20.78
CA LYS A 434 -14.66 -18.56 20.56
C LYS A 434 -15.57 -19.59 19.90
N THR A 435 -15.15 -20.15 18.75
CA THR A 435 -15.93 -21.16 18.03
C THR A 435 -16.17 -22.40 18.90
N LEU A 436 -15.16 -22.92 19.60
CA LEU A 436 -15.30 -24.06 20.49
C LEU A 436 -16.38 -23.83 21.57
N ILE A 437 -16.37 -22.65 22.21
CA ILE A 437 -17.36 -22.28 23.25
C ILE A 437 -18.77 -22.23 22.67
N GLU A 438 -18.95 -21.54 21.53
CA GLU A 438 -20.24 -21.41 20.85
C GLU A 438 -20.79 -22.79 20.42
N ARG A 439 -19.92 -23.68 19.92
CA ARG A 439 -20.32 -25.03 19.53
C ARG A 439 -20.61 -25.94 20.71
N CYS A 440 -19.86 -25.83 21.82
CA CYS A 440 -20.18 -26.55 23.05
C CYS A 440 -21.56 -26.15 23.57
N ALA A 441 -21.90 -24.86 23.53
CA ALA A 441 -23.23 -24.38 23.92
C ALA A 441 -24.33 -24.91 23.00
N ALA A 442 -24.13 -24.86 21.67
CA ALA A 442 -25.10 -25.34 20.69
C ALA A 442 -25.37 -26.86 20.77
N ARG A 443 -24.42 -27.66 21.28
CA ARG A 443 -24.52 -29.13 21.36
C ARG A 443 -24.71 -29.67 22.79
N GLY A 444 -24.75 -28.80 23.79
CA GLY A 444 -24.89 -29.21 25.19
C GLY A 444 -23.68 -29.98 25.73
N VAL A 445 -22.47 -29.60 25.31
CA VAL A 445 -21.19 -30.13 25.82
C VAL A 445 -20.70 -29.26 26.97
N SER A 446 -20.21 -29.88 28.05
CA SER A 446 -19.73 -29.17 29.24
C SER A 446 -18.49 -28.31 28.94
N THR A 447 -18.55 -27.03 29.33
CA THR A 447 -17.48 -26.03 29.21
C THR A 447 -16.62 -25.87 30.49
N LYS A 448 -16.80 -26.74 31.49
CA LYS A 448 -16.07 -26.66 32.78
C LYS A 448 -14.54 -26.73 32.63
N ASP A 449 -14.07 -27.58 31.72
CA ASP A 449 -12.63 -27.75 31.50
C ASP A 449 -12.01 -26.52 30.83
N ILE A 450 -12.75 -25.89 29.91
CA ILE A 450 -12.39 -24.64 29.24
C ILE A 450 -12.30 -23.51 30.27
N LYS A 451 -13.29 -23.42 31.18
CA LYS A 451 -13.31 -22.45 32.29
C LYS A 451 -12.03 -22.53 33.12
N LYS A 452 -11.65 -23.74 33.57
CA LYS A 452 -10.43 -23.94 34.39
C LYS A 452 -9.16 -23.46 33.69
N ARG A 453 -9.02 -23.72 32.38
CA ARG A 453 -7.83 -23.32 31.62
C ARG A 453 -7.80 -21.83 31.28
N LEU A 454 -8.93 -21.22 30.95
CA LEU A 454 -9.02 -19.77 30.71
C LEU A 454 -8.80 -18.96 31.99
N GLU A 455 -9.30 -19.44 33.13
CA GLU A 455 -9.03 -18.84 34.45
C GLU A 455 -7.54 -18.84 34.79
N GLN A 456 -6.83 -19.91 34.45
CA GLN A 456 -5.37 -19.98 34.59
C GLN A 456 -4.66 -19.03 33.63
N ALA A 457 -5.04 -19.04 32.35
CA ALA A 457 -4.39 -18.25 31.30
C ALA A 457 -4.55 -16.73 31.48
N TYR A 458 -5.69 -16.28 31.99
CA TYR A 458 -5.98 -14.88 32.30
C TYR A 458 -5.99 -14.60 33.81
N SER A 459 -5.16 -15.31 34.56
CA SER A 459 -5.02 -15.09 36.01
C SER A 459 -4.40 -13.72 36.32
N GLY A 460 -4.86 -13.07 37.39
CA GLY A 460 -4.37 -11.82 37.96
C GLY A 460 -4.31 -11.89 39.48
N SER A 461 -4.12 -10.75 40.16
CA SER A 461 -3.86 -10.68 41.61
C SER A 461 -4.99 -11.25 42.50
N SER A 462 -6.22 -11.32 41.98
CA SER A 462 -7.40 -11.83 42.72
C SER A 462 -8.20 -12.89 41.94
N GLY A 463 -7.56 -13.64 41.03
CA GLY A 463 -8.22 -14.61 40.14
C GLY A 463 -8.32 -14.10 38.70
N PHE A 464 -9.35 -14.49 37.96
CA PHE A 464 -9.52 -14.10 36.55
C PHE A 464 -9.64 -12.58 36.35
N ASP A 465 -8.82 -12.03 35.45
CA ASP A 465 -8.73 -10.60 35.16
C ASP A 465 -9.14 -10.28 33.71
N ILE A 466 -10.34 -9.73 33.54
CA ILE A 466 -10.91 -9.33 32.25
C ILE A 466 -10.07 -8.24 31.56
N THR A 467 -9.30 -7.44 32.31
CA THR A 467 -8.52 -6.33 31.76
C THR A 467 -7.31 -6.83 30.97
N ARG A 468 -6.77 -8.00 31.32
CA ARG A 468 -5.74 -8.72 30.54
C ARG A 468 -6.30 -9.29 29.24
N MET A 469 -7.53 -9.80 29.28
CA MET A 469 -8.24 -10.28 28.09
C MET A 469 -8.58 -9.14 27.14
N LEU A 470 -8.99 -7.98 27.66
CA LEU A 470 -9.32 -6.78 26.88
C LEU A 470 -8.10 -5.90 26.55
N LYS A 471 -6.90 -6.27 27.03
CA LYS A 471 -5.63 -5.56 26.83
C LYS A 471 -5.72 -4.07 27.21
N LEU A 472 -6.19 -3.80 28.42
CA LEU A 472 -6.41 -2.45 28.95
C LEU A 472 -5.27 -1.95 29.88
N GLN A 473 -4.28 -2.81 30.19
CA GLN A 473 -3.21 -2.51 31.16
C GLN A 473 -2.01 -1.70 30.58
N GLU A 474 -2.07 -1.26 29.32
CA GLU A 474 -0.95 -0.52 28.67
C GLU A 474 -1.06 1.01 28.74
N VAL A 475 -1.97 1.60 29.50
CA VAL A 475 -2.07 3.07 29.60
C VAL A 475 -2.36 3.54 31.02
N VAL A 476 -1.31 3.89 31.76
CA VAL A 476 -1.35 5.01 32.71
C VAL A 476 -0.01 5.76 32.66
N PRO A 477 0.09 6.89 31.95
CA PRO A 477 0.93 8.00 32.36
C PRO A 477 0.12 8.87 33.32
N GLU A 478 0.70 9.17 34.48
CA GLU A 478 0.27 10.29 35.32
C GLU A 478 0.49 11.59 34.55
N ASP A 479 -0.51 12.07 33.80
CA ASP A 479 -0.77 13.50 33.58
C ASP A 479 -2.02 13.68 32.71
N GLY A 480 -3.04 14.34 33.29
CA GLY A 480 -4.40 14.41 32.76
C GLY A 480 -4.60 15.32 31.55
N LYS A 481 -4.27 14.83 30.34
CA LYS A 481 -4.80 15.36 29.07
C LYS A 481 -5.16 14.24 28.09
N SER A 482 -6.44 13.92 27.98
CA SER A 482 -6.95 12.88 27.07
C SER A 482 -7.58 13.47 25.82
N GLU A 483 -6.85 13.53 24.71
CA GLU A 483 -7.42 13.54 23.36
C GLU A 483 -6.50 12.76 22.41
N ALA A 484 -6.48 11.43 22.55
CA ALA A 484 -5.83 10.54 21.58
C ALA A 484 -6.90 9.85 20.74
N LYS A 485 -6.87 10.06 19.41
CA LYS A 485 -7.71 9.30 18.46
C LYS A 485 -7.37 7.81 18.57
N HIS A 486 -8.29 7.01 19.10
CA HIS A 486 -8.18 5.56 19.21
C HIS A 486 -8.11 4.91 17.82
N VAL A 487 -6.92 4.45 17.42
CA VAL A 487 -6.77 3.53 16.27
C VAL A 487 -7.07 2.11 16.76
N PRO A 488 -8.01 1.36 16.14
CA PRO A 488 -8.35 0.00 16.57
C PRO A 488 -7.16 -0.97 16.37
N HIS A 489 -6.58 -1.49 17.45
CA HIS A 489 -5.64 -2.61 17.36
C HIS A 489 -6.42 -3.92 17.15
N GLY A 490 -6.09 -4.69 16.09
CA GLY A 490 -6.76 -5.97 15.78
C GLY A 490 -6.72 -6.99 16.93
N GLU A 491 -5.71 -6.91 17.80
CA GLU A 491 -5.56 -7.78 18.97
C GLU A 491 -6.64 -7.56 20.04
N LYS A 492 -7.09 -6.31 20.26
CA LYS A 492 -8.17 -6.00 21.21
C LYS A 492 -9.50 -6.60 20.78
N VAL A 493 -9.75 -6.70 19.47
CA VAL A 493 -10.99 -7.26 18.92
C VAL A 493 -11.13 -8.73 19.29
N HIS A 494 -10.04 -9.48 19.21
CA HIS A 494 -9.99 -10.91 19.55
C HIS A 494 -10.33 -11.20 21.01
N GLY A 495 -9.84 -10.37 21.93
CA GLY A 495 -10.18 -10.44 23.36
C GLY A 495 -11.65 -10.14 23.63
N SER A 496 -12.18 -9.04 23.06
CA SER A 496 -13.58 -8.63 23.22
C SER A 496 -14.56 -9.67 22.67
N LEU A 497 -14.28 -10.25 21.49
CA LEU A 497 -15.12 -11.31 20.90
C LEU A 497 -15.10 -12.61 21.72
N LEU A 498 -13.95 -12.98 22.31
CA LEU A 498 -13.87 -14.14 23.19
C LEU A 498 -14.71 -13.93 24.46
N ALA A 499 -14.62 -12.75 25.08
CA ALA A 499 -15.44 -12.41 26.26
C ALA A 499 -16.94 -12.49 25.94
N GLN A 500 -17.37 -11.98 24.80
CA GLN A 500 -18.76 -12.06 24.34
C GLN A 500 -19.24 -13.51 24.18
N ALA A 501 -18.43 -14.38 23.58
CA ALA A 501 -18.76 -15.80 23.48
C ALA A 501 -18.81 -16.51 24.85
N MET A 502 -17.90 -16.20 25.78
CA MET A 502 -17.98 -16.72 27.15
C MET A 502 -19.31 -16.35 27.83
N MET A 503 -19.79 -15.12 27.65
CA MET A 503 -21.05 -14.63 28.24
C MET A 503 -22.32 -15.19 27.57
N SER A 504 -22.21 -15.68 26.33
CA SER A 504 -23.31 -16.34 25.62
C SER A 504 -23.72 -17.67 26.25
N VAL A 505 -22.82 -18.31 27.01
CA VAL A 505 -23.03 -19.66 27.58
C VAL A 505 -23.41 -19.55 29.06
N PRO A 506 -24.54 -20.14 29.49
CA PRO A 506 -24.93 -20.09 30.90
C PRO A 506 -23.97 -20.89 31.79
N GLY A 507 -23.69 -20.39 32.99
CA GLY A 507 -22.94 -21.08 34.04
C GLY A 507 -21.54 -20.53 34.31
N PRO A 508 -20.63 -21.33 34.92
CA PRO A 508 -19.39 -20.85 35.54
C PRO A 508 -18.40 -20.14 34.60
N LEU A 509 -18.55 -20.31 33.28
CA LEU A 509 -17.71 -19.65 32.28
C LEU A 509 -18.10 -18.18 32.10
N ALA A 510 -19.40 -17.88 32.03
CA ALA A 510 -19.89 -16.50 31.96
C ALA A 510 -19.66 -15.76 33.29
N ASP A 511 -19.80 -16.49 34.41
CA ASP A 511 -19.58 -15.94 35.75
C ASP A 511 -18.15 -15.37 35.92
N LEU A 512 -17.12 -15.96 35.26
CA LEU A 512 -15.77 -15.38 35.26
C LEU A 512 -15.74 -13.94 34.74
N VAL A 513 -16.43 -13.69 33.62
CA VAL A 513 -16.48 -12.38 32.98
C VAL A 513 -17.33 -11.42 33.81
N PHE A 514 -18.49 -11.86 34.27
CA PHE A 514 -19.38 -11.04 35.10
C PHE A 514 -18.74 -10.65 36.44
N ASP A 515 -18.13 -11.60 37.14
CA ASP A 515 -17.48 -11.33 38.43
C ASP A 515 -16.29 -10.39 38.29
N SER A 516 -15.50 -10.54 37.21
CA SER A 516 -14.35 -9.68 36.95
C SER A 516 -14.78 -8.25 36.58
N LEU A 517 -15.78 -8.08 35.70
CA LEU A 517 -16.35 -6.77 35.37
C LEU A 517 -16.96 -6.07 36.59
N ALA A 518 -17.66 -6.79 37.46
CA ALA A 518 -18.26 -6.22 38.67
C ALA A 518 -17.23 -5.84 39.76
N LYS A 519 -15.99 -6.35 39.67
CA LYS A 519 -14.88 -6.04 40.59
C LYS A 519 -14.00 -4.89 40.10
N LEU A 520 -14.22 -4.38 38.88
CA LEU A 520 -13.45 -3.25 38.36
C LEU A 520 -13.62 -2.01 39.25
N GLN A 521 -12.54 -1.25 39.39
CA GLN A 521 -12.60 0.10 39.98
C GLN A 521 -13.33 1.05 39.02
N THR A 522 -14.00 2.07 39.57
CA THR A 522 -14.77 3.05 38.79
C THR A 522 -13.96 3.67 37.65
N SER A 523 -12.70 4.05 37.90
CA SER A 523 -11.80 4.62 36.89
C SER A 523 -11.61 3.68 35.70
N LEU A 524 -11.35 2.39 35.95
CA LEU A 524 -11.12 1.40 34.91
C LEU A 524 -12.40 0.99 34.18
N ALA A 525 -13.54 0.99 34.87
CA ALA A 525 -14.84 0.77 34.25
C ALA A 525 -15.19 1.87 33.23
N LEU A 526 -14.84 3.14 33.53
CA LEU A 526 -15.00 4.24 32.58
C LEU A 526 -14.10 4.08 31.35
N VAL A 527 -12.86 3.63 31.53
CA VAL A 527 -11.95 3.31 30.41
C VAL A 527 -12.54 2.22 29.51
N VAL A 528 -13.08 1.14 30.09
CA VAL A 528 -13.76 0.08 29.33
C VAL A 528 -14.95 0.64 28.55
N ALA A 529 -15.72 1.55 29.14
CA ALA A 529 -16.91 2.13 28.51
C ALA A 529 -16.58 3.07 27.34
N ARG A 530 -15.42 3.73 27.35
CA ARG A 530 -14.97 4.67 26.29
C ARG A 530 -14.10 4.03 25.21
N ASP A 531 -13.50 2.87 25.45
CA ASP A 531 -12.74 2.16 24.42
C ASP A 531 -13.72 1.55 23.37
N PRO A 532 -13.58 1.88 22.06
CA PRO A 532 -14.51 1.42 21.02
C PRO A 532 -14.66 -0.10 20.87
N ILE A 533 -13.68 -0.88 21.34
CA ILE A 533 -13.65 -2.34 21.23
C ILE A 533 -14.07 -2.99 22.55
N ALA A 534 -13.52 -2.51 23.67
CA ALA A 534 -13.82 -3.06 25.00
C ALA A 534 -15.26 -2.75 25.44
N SER A 535 -15.80 -1.60 25.05
CA SER A 535 -17.19 -1.21 25.33
C SER A 535 -18.21 -2.20 24.75
N ARG A 536 -17.87 -2.92 23.67
CA ARG A 536 -18.73 -3.98 23.09
C ARG A 536 -18.89 -5.19 24.02
N ALA A 537 -17.82 -5.59 24.73
CA ALA A 537 -17.91 -6.63 25.75
C ALA A 537 -18.81 -6.16 26.91
N LEU A 538 -18.68 -4.91 27.33
CA LEU A 538 -19.54 -4.33 28.38
C LEU A 538 -21.02 -4.24 27.96
N GLN A 539 -21.31 -3.81 26.73
CA GLN A 539 -22.67 -3.79 26.16
C GLN A 539 -23.29 -5.20 26.16
N ALA A 540 -22.53 -6.21 25.71
CA ALA A 540 -22.97 -7.59 25.73
C ALA A 540 -23.20 -8.11 27.16
N ALA A 541 -22.38 -7.70 28.13
CA ALA A 541 -22.56 -8.09 29.53
C ALA A 541 -23.86 -7.51 30.13
N LEU A 542 -24.16 -6.25 29.85
CA LEU A 542 -25.35 -5.55 30.36
C LEU A 542 -26.66 -6.11 29.76
N THR A 543 -26.64 -6.51 28.48
CA THR A 543 -27.81 -7.04 27.77
C THR A 543 -27.92 -8.56 27.82
N SER A 544 -26.88 -9.27 28.29
CA SER A 544 -26.88 -10.73 28.34
C SER A 544 -28.03 -11.28 29.20
N PRO A 545 -28.75 -12.32 28.73
CA PRO A 545 -29.79 -12.99 29.51
C PRO A 545 -29.20 -13.76 30.71
N ASN A 546 -27.91 -14.10 30.68
CA ASN A 546 -27.22 -14.83 31.74
C ASN A 546 -26.76 -13.91 32.89
N ALA A 547 -26.80 -12.58 32.69
CA ALA A 547 -26.38 -11.61 33.69
C ALA A 547 -27.43 -11.44 34.80
N SER A 548 -27.00 -11.56 36.06
CA SER A 548 -27.90 -11.36 37.20
C SER A 548 -28.26 -9.88 37.40
N VAL A 549 -29.43 -9.63 38.01
CA VAL A 549 -29.85 -8.27 38.40
C VAL A 549 -28.84 -7.61 39.35
N ILE A 550 -28.22 -8.40 40.24
CA ILE A 550 -27.21 -7.92 41.19
C ILE A 550 -25.96 -7.44 40.46
N PHE A 551 -25.49 -8.21 39.47
CA PHE A 551 -24.37 -7.83 38.62
C PHE A 551 -24.65 -6.52 37.88
N ARG A 552 -25.80 -6.44 37.17
CA ARG A 552 -26.17 -5.23 36.42
C ARG A 552 -26.21 -4.01 37.33
N ARG A 553 -26.81 -4.14 38.52
CA ARG A 553 -26.83 -3.05 39.51
C ARG A 553 -25.43 -2.60 39.90
N LYS A 554 -24.53 -3.53 40.24
CA LYS A 554 -23.15 -3.19 40.67
C LYS A 554 -22.37 -2.47 39.56
N VAL A 555 -22.43 -2.96 38.33
CA VAL A 555 -21.71 -2.35 37.20
C VAL A 555 -22.30 -0.98 36.86
N ILE A 556 -23.64 -0.85 36.80
CA ILE A 556 -24.28 0.45 36.50
C ILE A 556 -23.97 1.49 37.58
N GLN A 557 -23.91 1.09 38.85
CA GLN A 557 -23.54 1.98 39.96
C GLN A 557 -22.15 2.59 39.81
N GLN A 558 -21.22 1.94 39.10
CA GLN A 558 -19.90 2.50 38.82
C GLN A 558 -19.96 3.71 37.87
N PHE A 559 -21.04 3.89 37.12
CA PHE A 559 -21.19 5.00 36.16
C PHE A 559 -21.97 6.20 36.70
N TYR A 560 -22.49 6.13 37.93
CA TYR A 560 -23.18 7.26 38.54
C TYR A 560 -22.25 8.47 38.71
N GLY A 561 -22.70 9.65 38.27
CA GLY A 561 -21.90 10.87 38.23
C GLY A 561 -21.10 11.05 36.94
N HIS A 562 -21.10 10.07 36.04
CA HIS A 562 -20.41 10.10 34.75
C HIS A 562 -21.32 9.79 33.55
N VAL A 563 -22.64 9.71 33.75
CA VAL A 563 -23.61 9.30 32.71
C VAL A 563 -23.67 10.32 31.58
N GLY A 564 -23.74 11.62 31.93
CA GLY A 564 -23.81 12.70 30.94
C GLY A 564 -22.57 12.71 30.03
N GLU A 565 -21.38 12.55 30.62
CA GLU A 565 -20.12 12.47 29.90
C GLU A 565 -20.06 11.24 28.98
N LEU A 566 -20.47 10.07 29.47
CA LEU A 566 -20.51 8.84 28.66
C LEU A 566 -21.53 8.94 27.51
N ALA A 567 -22.66 9.61 27.72
CA ALA A 567 -23.68 9.80 26.68
C ALA A 567 -23.23 10.73 25.55
N LEU A 568 -22.20 11.56 25.79
CA LEU A 568 -21.57 12.41 24.78
C LEU A 568 -20.42 11.72 24.04
N ASP A 569 -19.90 10.61 24.57
CA ASP A 569 -18.81 9.84 23.98
C ASP A 569 -19.32 8.88 22.86
N PRO A 570 -18.63 8.76 21.70
CA PRO A 570 -19.05 7.87 20.63
C PRO A 570 -19.16 6.38 21.00
N ALA A 571 -18.31 5.86 21.89
CA ALA A 571 -18.37 4.48 22.37
C ALA A 571 -19.26 4.35 23.62
N GLY A 572 -19.13 5.31 24.54
CA GLY A 572 -19.88 5.39 25.79
C GLY A 572 -21.39 5.52 25.59
N SER A 573 -21.83 6.25 24.57
CA SER A 573 -23.26 6.45 24.26
C SER A 573 -23.98 5.13 24.00
N HIS A 574 -23.32 4.19 23.34
CA HIS A 574 -23.83 2.83 23.13
C HIS A 574 -23.90 2.02 24.43
N VAL A 575 -23.00 2.24 25.38
CA VAL A 575 -23.08 1.62 26.72
C VAL A 575 -24.30 2.17 27.47
N ILE A 576 -24.54 3.49 27.42
CA ILE A 576 -25.73 4.10 28.03
C ILE A 576 -27.03 3.56 27.41
N ASP A 577 -27.09 3.40 26.09
CA ASP A 577 -28.23 2.74 25.43
C ASP A 577 -28.39 1.27 25.85
N ALA A 578 -27.30 0.53 26.04
CA ALA A 578 -27.34 -0.84 26.54
C ALA A 578 -27.86 -0.93 28.00
N ILE A 579 -27.59 0.08 28.84
CA ILE A 579 -28.15 0.16 30.20
C ILE A 579 -29.68 0.24 30.15
N TRP A 580 -30.25 0.99 29.21
CA TRP A 580 -31.71 1.04 29.04
C TRP A 580 -32.30 -0.36 28.84
N GLN A 581 -31.71 -1.15 27.93
CA GLN A 581 -32.16 -2.53 27.68
C GLN A 581 -31.91 -3.44 28.89
N GLY A 582 -30.72 -3.39 29.48
CA GLY A 582 -30.31 -4.23 30.61
C GLY A 582 -31.09 -3.98 31.91
N THR A 583 -31.69 -2.79 32.07
CA THR A 583 -32.47 -2.39 33.25
C THR A 583 -33.97 -2.58 33.11
N GLN A 584 -34.43 -3.40 32.15
CA GLN A 584 -35.86 -3.70 32.01
C GLN A 584 -36.42 -4.29 33.32
N GLY A 585 -37.33 -3.56 33.97
CA GLY A 585 -37.91 -3.91 35.28
C GLY A 585 -37.26 -3.25 36.49
N LEU A 586 -36.21 -2.43 36.33
CA LEU A 586 -35.52 -1.70 37.40
C LEU A 586 -35.79 -0.19 37.31
N ALA A 587 -37.00 0.22 37.70
CA ALA A 587 -37.48 1.60 37.57
C ALA A 587 -36.55 2.64 38.22
N PHE A 588 -36.10 2.39 39.46
CA PHE A 588 -35.25 3.31 40.22
C PHE A 588 -33.91 3.63 39.53
N ILE A 589 -33.28 2.63 38.91
CA ILE A 589 -32.01 2.84 38.20
C ILE A 589 -32.26 3.71 36.95
N ARG A 590 -33.35 3.47 36.22
CA ARG A 590 -33.70 4.27 35.05
C ARG A 590 -34.04 5.70 35.39
N GLU A 591 -34.75 5.92 36.50
CA GLU A 591 -35.04 7.27 37.01
C GLU A 591 -33.74 8.00 37.31
N ARG A 592 -32.81 7.38 38.05
CA ARG A 592 -31.52 7.98 38.37
C ARG A 592 -30.68 8.33 37.14
N ILE A 593 -30.60 7.44 36.16
CA ILE A 593 -29.86 7.70 34.91
C ILE A 593 -30.55 8.81 34.10
N ALA A 594 -31.89 8.83 34.07
CA ALA A 594 -32.65 9.87 33.37
C ALA A 594 -32.48 11.25 34.04
N GLU A 595 -32.42 11.33 35.37
CA GLU A 595 -32.09 12.57 36.10
C GLU A 595 -30.73 13.13 35.64
N GLU A 596 -29.70 12.29 35.61
CA GLU A 596 -28.34 12.70 35.23
C GLU A 596 -28.23 13.08 33.74
N LEU A 597 -29.01 12.43 32.87
CA LEU A 597 -29.15 12.84 31.46
C LEU A 597 -29.85 14.20 31.35
N ALA A 598 -30.90 14.44 32.14
CA ALA A 598 -31.62 15.72 32.14
C ALA A 598 -30.75 16.89 32.65
N GLU A 599 -29.88 16.65 33.64
CA GLU A 599 -28.87 17.61 34.10
C GLU A 599 -27.90 18.04 32.99
N ASN A 600 -27.73 17.20 31.96
CA ASN A 600 -26.85 17.43 30.81
C ASN A 600 -27.61 17.69 29.49
N GLU A 601 -28.89 18.10 29.56
CA GLU A 601 -29.78 18.24 28.39
C GLU A 601 -29.20 19.13 27.28
N ALA A 602 -28.66 20.31 27.64
CA ALA A 602 -28.14 21.26 26.66
C ALA A 602 -27.00 20.64 25.82
N ALA A 603 -26.00 20.05 26.48
CA ALA A 603 -24.87 19.42 25.82
C ALA A 603 -25.29 18.19 24.98
N LEU A 604 -26.22 17.38 25.48
CA LEU A 604 -26.73 16.21 24.77
C LEU A 604 -27.50 16.57 23.50
N ARG A 605 -28.29 17.65 23.53
CA ARG A 605 -29.03 18.12 22.34
C ARG A 605 -28.11 18.71 21.28
N GLU A 606 -26.99 19.30 21.65
CA GLU A 606 -26.00 19.83 20.71
C GLU A 606 -25.15 18.73 20.05
N SER A 607 -24.88 17.62 20.75
CA SER A 607 -24.14 16.47 20.23
C SER A 607 -24.98 15.53 19.33
N PHE A 608 -24.40 15.05 18.22
CA PHE A 608 -25.06 14.07 17.35
C PHE A 608 -25.35 12.74 18.07
N VAL A 609 -24.38 12.21 18.80
CA VAL A 609 -24.55 10.98 19.59
C VAL A 609 -25.44 11.20 20.82
N GLY A 610 -25.33 12.37 21.45
CA GLY A 610 -26.18 12.77 22.57
C GLY A 610 -27.66 12.82 22.20
N ARG A 611 -28.01 13.38 21.03
CA ARG A 611 -29.39 13.38 20.50
C ARG A 611 -29.93 11.98 20.29
N ALA A 612 -29.09 11.03 19.86
CA ALA A 612 -29.50 9.64 19.70
C ALA A 612 -29.85 9.00 21.05
N VAL A 613 -29.00 9.17 22.07
CA VAL A 613 -29.25 8.71 23.44
C VAL A 613 -30.52 9.34 24.01
N TRP A 614 -30.68 10.67 23.87
CA TRP A 614 -31.86 11.41 24.32
C TRP A 614 -33.16 10.84 23.76
N ARG A 615 -33.16 10.51 22.46
CA ARG A 615 -34.29 9.87 21.78
C ARG A 615 -34.51 8.44 22.26
N ASN A 616 -33.45 7.64 22.37
CA ASN A 616 -33.52 6.22 22.76
C ASN A 616 -34.04 6.05 24.19
N TRP A 617 -33.66 6.96 25.09
CA TRP A 617 -34.14 7.05 26.46
C TRP A 617 -35.49 7.74 26.61
N LYS A 618 -36.07 8.26 25.50
CA LYS A 618 -37.37 8.94 25.46
C LYS A 618 -37.45 10.13 26.40
N MET A 619 -36.37 10.89 26.50
CA MET A 619 -36.21 11.96 27.46
C MET A 619 -37.25 13.08 27.28
N ASP A 620 -37.70 13.37 26.05
CA ASP A 620 -38.78 14.36 25.82
C ASP A 620 -40.11 13.98 26.51
N PHE A 621 -40.41 12.68 26.62
CA PHE A 621 -41.60 12.21 27.34
C PHE A 621 -41.41 12.23 28.87
N LEU A 622 -40.17 12.14 29.34
CA LEU A 622 -39.82 12.14 30.75
C LEU A 622 -39.70 13.58 31.29
N SER A 623 -39.14 14.51 30.50
CA SER A 623 -38.97 15.92 30.86
C SER A 623 -40.30 16.67 30.93
N LEU A 624 -41.26 16.37 30.06
CA LEU A 624 -42.62 16.94 30.09
C LEU A 624 -43.47 16.53 31.31
N LYS A 625 -43.04 15.55 32.10
CA LYS A 625 -43.76 15.02 33.29
C LYS A 625 -43.17 15.46 34.63
N THR A 626 -42.27 16.44 34.65
CA THR A 626 -41.61 16.94 35.87
C THR A 626 -42.51 17.77 36.79
N ASN A 627 -43.78 18.02 36.44
CA ASN A 627 -44.79 18.48 37.40
C ASN A 627 -45.77 17.35 37.75
N ALA A 628 -45.46 16.69 38.88
CA ALA A 628 -46.27 15.72 39.61
C ALA A 628 -46.59 14.38 38.92
N THR A 629 -46.15 13.30 39.58
CA THR A 629 -46.54 11.88 39.44
C THR A 629 -45.65 10.98 38.56
N CYS A 630 -44.42 10.70 39.03
CA CYS A 630 -43.68 9.49 38.64
C CYS A 630 -44.35 8.23 39.23
N ARG A 631 -45.46 7.81 38.63
CA ARG A 631 -45.96 6.44 38.75
C ARG A 631 -46.39 5.98 37.36
N LYS A 632 -45.60 5.08 36.78
CA LYS A 632 -45.75 4.33 35.51
C LYS A 632 -44.75 4.75 34.40
N ILE A 633 -43.51 4.29 34.56
CA ILE A 633 -42.66 3.96 33.41
C ILE A 633 -43.33 2.77 32.69
N PRO A 634 -43.68 2.84 31.40
CA PRO A 634 -44.34 1.74 30.70
C PRO A 634 -43.42 0.52 30.65
N GLN A 635 -43.92 -0.65 31.09
CA GLN A 635 -43.29 -1.92 30.77
C GLN A 635 -43.26 -2.08 29.25
N ALA A 636 -42.07 -2.28 28.69
CA ALA A 636 -41.86 -2.59 27.29
C ALA A 636 -42.42 -4.00 26.98
N GLY A 637 -43.74 -4.06 26.80
CA GLY A 637 -44.50 -5.22 26.38
C GLY A 637 -45.81 -4.86 25.66
N ASN A 638 -46.13 -3.57 25.51
CA ASN A 638 -47.40 -3.08 24.95
C ASN A 638 -47.27 -2.22 23.69
N SER A 639 -46.10 -2.21 23.04
CA SER A 639 -45.90 -1.43 21.80
C SER A 639 -46.66 -1.98 20.59
N SER A 640 -47.27 -3.18 20.69
CA SER A 640 -48.08 -3.78 19.62
C SER A 640 -49.57 -3.41 19.67
N ARG A 641 -50.03 -2.62 20.67
CA ARG A 641 -51.46 -2.29 20.84
C ARG A 641 -51.87 -0.85 20.54
N LEU A 642 -50.93 0.08 20.34
CA LEU A 642 -51.25 1.49 20.08
C LEU A 642 -51.16 1.90 18.59
N LEU A 643 -50.69 1.00 17.71
CA LEU A 643 -50.66 1.21 16.26
C LEU A 643 -51.84 0.55 15.51
N SER A 644 -52.77 -0.12 16.22
CA SER A 644 -53.95 -0.75 15.60
C SER A 644 -55.28 0.00 15.81
N GLU A 645 -55.27 1.19 16.40
CA GLU A 645 -56.51 1.95 16.72
C GLU A 645 -56.78 3.16 15.83
N ARG A 646 -56.10 3.30 14.68
CA ARG A 646 -56.44 4.29 13.64
C ARG A 646 -57.02 3.74 12.35
N GLY A 647 -57.39 2.46 12.32
CA GLY A 647 -58.01 1.87 11.14
C GLY A 647 -58.86 0.67 11.50
N ARG A 648 -60.08 0.91 12.00
CA ARG A 648 -61.28 0.07 11.78
C ARG A 648 -62.48 0.63 12.57
N SER A 649 -62.95 1.80 12.14
CA SER A 649 -64.38 2.11 12.18
C SER A 649 -64.99 1.59 10.88
N THR A 650 -65.17 0.28 10.74
CA THR A 650 -66.25 -0.25 9.88
C THR A 650 -66.43 -1.74 10.08
N GLN A 651 -67.67 -2.09 10.39
CA GLN A 651 -68.34 -3.35 10.13
C GLN A 651 -67.93 -4.55 10.99
N GLN A 652 -68.67 -4.61 12.11
CA GLN A 652 -69.51 -5.78 12.38
C GLN A 652 -69.92 -6.51 11.09
N ARG A 653 -69.53 -7.77 10.97
CA ARG A 653 -70.41 -8.84 10.50
C ARG A 653 -69.82 -10.19 10.94
N ARG A 654 -70.61 -10.89 11.77
CA ARG A 654 -70.97 -12.32 11.64
C ARG A 654 -69.81 -13.27 11.29
N GLN A 655 -69.45 -14.27 12.07
CA GLN A 655 -70.29 -15.29 12.70
C GLN A 655 -69.38 -16.25 13.48
N HIS A 656 -69.94 -16.88 14.53
CA HIS A 656 -69.83 -18.31 14.87
C HIS A 656 -68.65 -19.12 14.28
N LYS A 657 -67.92 -19.97 15.03
CA LYS A 657 -68.44 -21.10 15.82
C LYS A 657 -67.28 -21.83 16.52
N GLN A 658 -67.63 -22.48 17.63
CA GLN A 658 -67.07 -23.74 18.19
C GLN A 658 -65.70 -23.67 18.89
N ARG A 659 -65.69 -23.77 20.23
CA ARG A 659 -65.68 -25.00 21.09
C ARG A 659 -64.25 -25.54 21.26
N SER A 660 -63.83 -26.17 22.36
CA SER A 660 -64.12 -26.19 23.80
C SER A 660 -63.23 -27.30 24.38
N MET A 661 -62.96 -27.26 25.70
CA MET A 661 -62.52 -28.38 26.56
C MET A 661 -61.03 -28.78 26.50
N GLN A 662 -60.36 -29.26 27.56
CA GLN A 662 -60.63 -29.41 29.00
C GLN A 662 -59.28 -29.67 29.73
N ARG A 663 -59.28 -29.43 31.05
CA ARG A 663 -58.27 -29.67 32.11
C ARG A 663 -58.07 -31.19 32.45
N PRO A 664 -57.37 -31.62 33.54
CA PRO A 664 -55.93 -31.57 33.92
C PRO A 664 -55.48 -32.92 34.62
N GLN A 665 -54.48 -32.89 35.54
CA GLN A 665 -54.03 -33.91 36.56
C GLN A 665 -52.71 -34.65 36.21
N LYS A 666 -51.79 -35.06 37.11
CA LYS A 666 -51.66 -35.17 38.59
C LYS A 666 -50.17 -35.47 38.96
N ARG A 667 -49.76 -35.22 40.22
CA ARG A 667 -48.54 -35.75 40.91
C ARG A 667 -48.76 -37.21 41.40
N PRO A 668 -47.74 -38.01 41.81
CA PRO A 668 -47.09 -38.01 43.17
C PRO A 668 -45.55 -38.30 43.11
N ARG A 669 -44.63 -37.95 44.05
CA ARG A 669 -44.36 -38.16 45.52
C ARG A 669 -43.60 -39.46 45.90
N ALA A 670 -42.70 -39.33 46.90
CA ALA A 670 -41.97 -40.33 47.74
C ALA A 670 -40.59 -40.84 47.21
N LYS A 671 -39.53 -41.17 47.98
CA LYS A 671 -39.16 -41.31 49.43
C LYS A 671 -37.60 -41.40 49.47
N GLU A 672 -36.85 -40.74 50.37
CA GLU A 672 -36.44 -41.14 51.73
C GLU A 672 -35.30 -42.20 51.83
N ARG A 673 -34.14 -41.82 52.41
CA ARG A 673 -33.36 -42.48 53.50
C ARG A 673 -31.82 -42.39 53.40
N SER A 674 -31.26 -41.87 54.50
CA SER A 674 -29.88 -41.96 55.06
C SER A 674 -29.57 -43.41 55.55
N PRO A 675 -28.34 -43.83 55.99
CA PRO A 675 -27.45 -43.14 56.95
C PRO A 675 -25.90 -43.29 56.79
N HIS A 676 -25.17 -42.50 57.60
CA HIS A 676 -23.77 -42.62 58.08
C HIS A 676 -23.37 -44.07 58.51
N PRO A 677 -22.07 -44.46 58.77
CA PRO A 677 -21.05 -43.67 59.49
C PRO A 677 -19.51 -44.00 59.30
N LEU A 678 -18.67 -43.15 59.94
CA LEU A 678 -17.42 -43.42 60.72
C LEU A 678 -16.12 -44.07 60.14
N ARG A 679 -15.01 -43.36 60.44
CA ARG A 679 -13.71 -43.76 61.07
C ARG A 679 -12.57 -44.47 60.31
N GLY A 680 -11.36 -44.01 60.67
CA GLY A 680 -10.04 -44.69 60.59
C GLY A 680 -9.08 -43.97 59.63
N GLY A 681 -7.96 -43.34 60.00
CA GLY A 681 -7.08 -43.46 61.17
C GLY A 681 -5.92 -44.44 60.88
N ILE A 682 -4.68 -44.03 61.18
CA ILE A 682 -3.34 -44.70 61.10
C ILE A 682 -2.46 -44.06 59.99
N ASP A 683 -1.46 -43.19 60.26
CA ASP A 683 -0.11 -43.34 60.90
C ASP A 683 0.76 -44.41 60.19
N CYS A 684 2.08 -44.37 60.03
CA CYS A 684 3.22 -43.50 60.36
C CYS A 684 4.38 -43.98 59.44
N GLU A 685 5.22 -43.07 58.95
CA GLU A 685 6.69 -42.98 59.14
C GLU A 685 7.63 -44.04 58.54
N ASP A 686 8.72 -43.49 57.97
CA ASP A 686 10.10 -44.00 57.74
C ASP A 686 10.57 -43.60 56.32
N LEU A 687 11.74 -43.00 56.06
CA LEU A 687 12.85 -42.51 56.88
C LEU A 687 13.78 -41.66 55.96
N ILE A 688 14.16 -40.45 56.40
CA ILE A 688 15.50 -39.80 56.40
C ILE A 688 16.32 -39.50 55.10
N CYS A 689 16.66 -38.19 54.97
CA CYS A 689 17.86 -37.49 54.41
C CYS A 689 18.29 -37.71 52.93
N GLU A 690 18.87 -36.78 52.16
CA GLU A 690 19.83 -35.72 52.51
C GLU A 690 19.95 -34.64 51.39
N VAL A 691 20.69 -33.59 51.73
CA VAL A 691 20.81 -32.25 51.13
C VAL A 691 21.79 -32.16 49.93
N GLN A 692 21.52 -31.20 49.06
CA GLN A 692 22.35 -30.70 47.94
C GLN A 692 23.76 -30.21 48.35
N ARG A 693 24.77 -30.38 47.46
CA ARG A 693 25.64 -29.29 46.95
C ARG A 693 26.71 -29.74 45.91
N ASN A 694 26.85 -28.89 44.88
CA ASN A 694 28.05 -28.47 44.12
C ASN A 694 28.83 -29.47 43.21
N ARG A 695 29.08 -29.09 41.94
CA ARG A 695 30.36 -28.51 41.43
C ARG A 695 30.45 -28.38 39.89
N VAL A 696 31.49 -27.65 39.49
CA VAL A 696 31.87 -26.96 38.23
C VAL A 696 32.79 -27.80 37.30
N ALA A 697 32.78 -27.48 35.98
CA ALA A 697 33.80 -27.63 34.89
C ALA A 697 34.29 -29.01 34.39
N ASN A 698 34.35 -29.23 33.06
CA ASN A 698 35.57 -29.09 32.21
C ASN A 698 35.42 -29.65 30.77
N LEU A 699 36.27 -29.15 29.86
CA LEU A 699 36.39 -29.39 28.41
C LEU A 699 37.52 -30.38 28.03
N LYS A 700 37.39 -30.98 26.83
CA LYS A 700 38.40 -31.54 25.88
C LYS A 700 39.10 -32.91 26.12
N LYS A 701 38.84 -33.84 25.19
CA LYS A 701 39.76 -34.80 24.50
C LYS A 701 38.87 -35.57 23.50
N TYR A 702 39.10 -35.66 22.20
CA TYR A 702 40.25 -36.21 21.47
C TYR A 702 40.33 -35.55 20.08
N GLY A 703 41.55 -35.21 19.64
CA GLY A 703 41.83 -34.77 18.27
C GLY A 703 42.18 -35.93 17.35
N LEU A 704 42.19 -35.67 16.04
CA LEU A 704 42.97 -36.38 15.01
C LEU A 704 43.04 -35.55 13.71
N THR A 705 44.10 -35.79 12.95
CA THR A 705 44.80 -34.93 11.99
C THR A 705 44.81 -35.48 10.55
N HIS A 706 45.05 -34.58 9.58
CA HIS A 706 45.75 -34.72 8.28
C HIS A 706 45.06 -35.23 6.97
N ASN A 707 45.05 -34.30 5.99
CA ASN A 707 45.51 -34.33 4.57
C ASN A 707 45.48 -35.60 3.70
N GLY A 708 45.03 -35.42 2.45
CA GLY A 708 45.48 -36.22 1.28
C GLY A 708 44.54 -36.20 0.07
N ALA A 709 45.02 -35.68 -1.06
CA ALA A 709 44.29 -35.45 -2.31
C ALA A 709 44.17 -36.70 -3.21
N TYR A 710 43.10 -36.79 -4.01
CA TYR A 710 43.09 -37.43 -5.34
C TYR A 710 42.10 -36.74 -6.29
N ARG A 711 42.59 -36.44 -7.50
CA ARG A 711 41.86 -35.96 -8.69
C ARG A 711 41.09 -37.12 -9.35
N GLY A 712 39.96 -36.82 -10.00
CA GLY A 712 39.34 -37.69 -11.01
C GLY A 712 37.96 -37.18 -11.44
N ALA A 713 37.79 -36.87 -12.71
CA ALA A 713 36.61 -36.23 -13.30
C ALA A 713 35.52 -37.23 -13.76
N ALA A 714 34.25 -36.85 -13.59
CA ALA A 714 33.07 -37.18 -14.41
C ALA A 714 31.89 -36.33 -13.84
N LEU A 715 31.47 -35.19 -14.40
CA LEU A 715 30.58 -35.00 -15.56
C LEU A 715 29.31 -35.88 -15.54
N PHE A 716 28.18 -35.30 -15.11
CA PHE A 716 26.90 -35.14 -15.83
C PHE A 716 25.70 -35.07 -14.86
N TRP A 717 24.77 -34.17 -15.18
CA TRP A 717 23.49 -33.99 -14.50
C TRP A 717 22.59 -35.21 -14.65
N GLY A 718 21.93 -35.59 -13.56
CA GLY A 718 20.83 -36.55 -13.54
C GLY A 718 20.40 -36.77 -12.10
N ILE A 719 19.37 -36.06 -11.63
CA ILE A 719 18.67 -36.50 -10.43
C ILE A 719 17.84 -37.70 -10.88
N ASP A 720 18.47 -38.85 -10.73
CA ASP A 720 17.87 -40.16 -10.81
C ASP A 720 16.90 -40.30 -9.63
N SER A 721 15.66 -40.60 -9.96
CA SER A 721 14.61 -40.99 -9.02
C SER A 721 14.87 -42.41 -8.53
N SER A 722 15.94 -42.62 -7.76
CA SER A 722 16.12 -43.82 -6.96
C SER A 722 17.22 -43.64 -5.92
N ASN A 723 16.87 -43.11 -4.75
CA ASN A 723 17.42 -43.60 -3.49
C ASN A 723 16.54 -43.14 -2.32
N GLN A 724 15.70 -44.06 -1.86
CA GLN A 724 15.22 -44.03 -0.49
C GLN A 724 16.42 -44.21 0.45
N THR A 725 16.92 -43.11 0.99
CA THR A 725 17.77 -43.15 2.18
C THR A 725 17.40 -42.01 3.10
N ASN A 726 16.68 -42.35 4.18
CA ASN A 726 16.45 -41.60 5.42
C ASN A 726 15.92 -40.15 5.30
N GLY A 727 14.86 -39.86 6.06
CA GLY A 727 14.26 -38.52 6.21
C GLY A 727 15.16 -37.48 6.89
N ALA A 728 16.32 -37.20 6.30
CA ALA A 728 17.18 -36.08 6.64
C ALA A 728 16.95 -34.97 5.62
N GLU A 729 16.68 -33.75 6.11
CA GLU A 729 16.62 -32.56 5.27
C GLU A 729 17.96 -32.38 4.52
N ALA A 730 17.87 -32.01 3.23
CA ALA A 730 19.05 -31.73 2.45
C ALA A 730 19.85 -30.57 3.10
N PRO A 731 21.18 -30.67 3.20
CA PRO A 731 21.99 -29.62 3.81
C PRO A 731 21.92 -28.33 2.98
N LEU A 732 21.93 -27.18 3.67
CA LEU A 732 21.98 -25.88 3.01
C LEU A 732 23.30 -25.71 2.23
N ASN A 733 23.20 -25.35 0.94
CA ASN A 733 24.37 -25.07 0.08
C ASN A 733 24.38 -23.63 -0.48
N ARG A 734 23.76 -22.67 0.21
CA ARG A 734 23.67 -21.27 -0.25
C ARG A 734 25.04 -20.64 -0.50
N ALA A 735 26.02 -20.94 0.36
CA ALA A 735 27.39 -20.43 0.19
C ALA A 735 28.09 -21.01 -1.05
N GLY A 736 27.85 -22.28 -1.38
CA GLY A 736 28.39 -22.91 -2.59
C GLY A 736 27.81 -22.30 -3.85
N GLU A 737 26.48 -22.11 -3.89
CA GLU A 737 25.78 -21.46 -4.99
C GLU A 737 26.24 -20.01 -5.20
N VAL A 738 26.31 -19.21 -4.12
CA VAL A 738 26.80 -17.82 -4.19
C VAL A 738 28.24 -17.78 -4.71
N LYS A 739 29.12 -18.67 -4.23
CA LYS A 739 30.52 -18.74 -4.71
C LYS A 739 30.57 -19.05 -6.20
N GLU A 740 29.80 -20.04 -6.66
CA GLU A 740 29.77 -20.43 -8.07
C GLU A 740 29.29 -19.28 -8.96
N LEU A 741 28.18 -18.64 -8.60
CA LEU A 741 27.61 -17.55 -9.39
C LEU A 741 28.51 -16.31 -9.39
N LEU A 742 29.06 -15.91 -8.24
CA LEU A 742 29.97 -14.76 -8.17
C LEU A 742 31.26 -15.00 -8.98
N THR A 743 31.80 -16.23 -8.96
CA THR A 743 32.98 -16.57 -9.77
C THR A 743 32.66 -16.42 -11.26
N ALA A 744 31.52 -16.97 -11.70
CA ALA A 744 31.11 -16.87 -13.11
C ALA A 744 30.80 -15.43 -13.55
N LEU A 745 30.28 -14.59 -12.66
CA LEU A 745 30.04 -13.17 -12.94
C LEU A 745 31.34 -12.36 -13.05
N GLN A 746 32.38 -12.70 -12.28
CA GLN A 746 33.69 -12.04 -12.38
C GLN A 746 34.27 -12.18 -13.79
N ASP A 747 34.10 -13.35 -14.41
CA ASP A 747 34.55 -13.61 -15.78
C ASP A 747 33.84 -12.75 -16.84
N LEU A 748 32.72 -12.09 -16.50
CA LEU A 748 32.00 -11.15 -17.37
C LEU A 748 32.26 -9.68 -17.01
N ILE A 749 32.28 -9.36 -15.71
CA ILE A 749 32.41 -7.98 -15.22
C ILE A 749 33.83 -7.45 -15.40
N ILE A 750 34.86 -8.26 -15.15
CA ILE A 750 36.25 -7.80 -15.23
C ILE A 750 36.63 -7.44 -16.68
N PRO A 751 36.32 -8.25 -17.71
CA PRO A 751 36.55 -7.86 -19.10
C PRO A 751 35.78 -6.60 -19.52
N PHE A 752 34.55 -6.40 -19.03
CA PHE A 752 33.76 -5.20 -19.29
C PHE A 752 34.45 -3.92 -18.78
N ILE A 753 35.00 -3.96 -17.56
CA ILE A 753 35.78 -2.84 -17.00
C ILE A 753 37.10 -2.67 -17.76
N LYS A 754 37.81 -3.77 -18.03
CA LYS A 754 39.10 -3.74 -18.75
C LYS A 754 38.98 -3.14 -20.15
N ALA A 755 37.88 -3.39 -20.86
CA ALA A 755 37.63 -2.82 -22.17
C ALA A 755 37.63 -1.28 -22.13
N ALA A 756 37.07 -0.67 -21.08
CA ALA A 756 37.11 0.78 -20.88
C ALA A 756 38.53 1.32 -20.64
N ASP A 757 39.36 0.59 -19.89
CA ASP A 757 40.78 0.95 -19.67
C ASP A 757 41.61 0.90 -20.96
N GLU A 758 41.33 -0.08 -21.82
CA GLU A 758 41.96 -0.23 -23.13
C GLU A 758 41.48 0.86 -24.11
N ASP A 759 40.18 1.19 -24.10
CA ASP A 759 39.63 2.26 -24.95
C ASP A 759 40.15 3.65 -24.55
N ALA A 760 40.36 3.89 -23.26
CA ALA A 760 40.96 5.13 -22.76
C ALA A 760 42.36 5.44 -23.37
N GLN A 761 43.07 4.44 -23.89
CA GLN A 761 44.34 4.65 -24.60
C GLN A 761 44.14 5.14 -26.04
N HIS A 762 42.98 4.88 -26.64
CA HIS A 762 42.65 5.17 -28.04
C HIS A 762 41.80 6.44 -28.23
N LYS A 763 41.12 6.91 -27.17
CA LYS A 763 40.24 8.10 -27.23
C LYS A 763 40.89 9.35 -27.84
N HIS A 764 42.21 9.53 -27.74
CA HIS A 764 42.93 10.67 -28.33
C HIS A 764 42.82 10.79 -29.86
N THR A 765 42.39 9.71 -30.52
CA THR A 765 42.14 9.71 -31.96
C THR A 765 40.83 10.41 -32.35
N GLY A 766 39.92 10.63 -31.39
CA GLY A 766 38.55 11.09 -31.63
C GLY A 766 37.56 9.97 -31.96
N ARG A 767 37.97 8.70 -31.80
CA ARG A 767 37.13 7.52 -31.96
C ARG A 767 37.39 6.51 -30.84
N GLY A 768 36.35 5.81 -30.42
CA GLY A 768 36.42 4.67 -29.50
C GLY A 768 36.80 3.38 -30.22
N LEU A 769 37.37 2.44 -29.47
CA LEU A 769 37.65 1.09 -29.91
C LEU A 769 36.36 0.36 -30.31
N SER A 770 36.38 -0.25 -31.49
CA SER A 770 35.35 -1.19 -31.93
C SER A 770 35.64 -2.57 -31.36
N LEU A 771 34.65 -3.22 -30.77
CA LEU A 771 34.79 -4.57 -30.24
C LEU A 771 34.62 -5.62 -31.35
N PRO A 772 35.39 -6.73 -31.35
CA PRO A 772 35.27 -7.79 -32.35
C PRO A 772 33.84 -8.34 -32.42
N GLY A 773 33.25 -8.37 -33.63
CA GLY A 773 31.89 -8.86 -33.85
C GLY A 773 30.77 -7.81 -33.69
N GLN A 774 31.10 -6.55 -33.39
CA GLN A 774 30.15 -5.44 -33.38
C GLN A 774 30.31 -4.60 -34.65
N SER A 775 29.29 -4.58 -35.52
CA SER A 775 29.32 -3.80 -36.78
C SER A 775 29.02 -2.31 -36.59
N LYS A 776 28.48 -1.92 -35.41
CA LYS A 776 28.01 -0.54 -35.11
C LYS A 776 28.26 -0.06 -33.66
N GLY A 777 28.98 -0.82 -32.82
CA GLY A 777 29.16 -0.53 -31.39
C GLY A 777 30.57 -0.05 -31.02
N THR A 778 30.67 0.78 -29.99
CA THR A 778 31.94 1.12 -29.32
C THR A 778 31.97 0.50 -27.93
N THR A 779 33.14 0.48 -27.29
CA THR A 779 33.27 0.08 -25.87
C THR A 779 32.30 0.81 -24.94
N LEU A 780 31.90 2.05 -25.27
CA LEU A 780 31.00 2.85 -24.45
C LEU A 780 29.57 2.27 -24.43
N VAL A 781 28.98 1.96 -25.58
CA VAL A 781 27.65 1.34 -25.70
C VAL A 781 27.41 0.86 -27.13
N GLU A 782 26.73 -0.28 -27.28
CA GLU A 782 26.08 -0.65 -28.54
C GLU A 782 24.65 -0.10 -28.55
N HIS A 783 24.50 1.13 -29.04
CA HIS A 783 23.22 1.86 -28.99
C HIS A 783 22.20 1.34 -30.01
N HIS A 784 20.98 1.07 -29.54
CA HIS A 784 19.82 0.70 -30.35
C HIS A 784 18.59 1.53 -29.94
N PRO A 785 17.69 1.89 -30.86
CA PRO A 785 16.39 2.48 -30.50
C PRO A 785 15.59 1.56 -29.57
N PRO A 786 14.74 2.09 -28.67
CA PRO A 786 14.05 1.30 -27.64
C PRO A 786 13.30 0.06 -28.18
N LYS A 787 12.54 0.21 -29.27
CA LYS A 787 11.79 -0.90 -29.90
C LYS A 787 12.66 -1.97 -30.53
N GLU A 788 13.88 -1.61 -30.96
CA GLU A 788 14.84 -2.59 -31.47
C GLU A 788 15.53 -3.29 -30.31
N LEU A 789 15.93 -2.55 -29.28
CA LEU A 789 16.55 -3.11 -28.09
C LEU A 789 15.62 -4.08 -27.33
N GLU A 790 14.33 -3.76 -27.24
CA GLU A 790 13.32 -4.66 -26.65
C GLU A 790 13.27 -6.02 -27.35
N LYS A 791 13.31 -6.03 -28.69
CA LYS A 791 13.35 -7.26 -29.50
C LYS A 791 14.66 -8.02 -29.32
N ILE A 792 15.78 -7.30 -29.18
CA ILE A 792 17.11 -7.88 -28.98
C ILE A 792 17.22 -8.53 -27.59
N LEU A 793 16.76 -7.84 -26.54
CA LEU A 793 16.84 -8.32 -25.15
C LEU A 793 15.85 -9.44 -24.88
N ASN A 794 14.70 -9.46 -25.57
CA ASN A 794 13.68 -10.50 -25.44
C ASN A 794 13.36 -10.80 -23.96
N LEU A 795 12.86 -9.78 -23.23
CA LEU A 795 12.67 -9.74 -21.77
C LEU A 795 11.56 -10.68 -21.22
N ASN A 796 11.33 -11.81 -21.89
CA ASN A 796 10.38 -12.82 -21.47
C ASN A 796 10.86 -13.52 -20.19
N VAL A 797 10.02 -13.53 -19.16
CA VAL A 797 10.27 -14.27 -17.92
C VAL A 797 9.96 -15.76 -18.18
N PRO A 798 10.95 -16.66 -18.10
CA PRO A 798 10.73 -18.06 -18.45
C PRO A 798 9.93 -18.79 -17.35
N LYS A 799 9.00 -19.68 -17.75
CA LYS A 799 8.21 -20.51 -16.80
C LYS A 799 9.08 -21.45 -15.96
N GLN A 800 10.20 -21.93 -16.52
CA GLN A 800 11.22 -22.69 -15.81
C GLN A 800 12.49 -21.85 -15.73
N GLY A 801 13.11 -21.78 -14.55
CA GLY A 801 14.33 -21.00 -14.36
C GLY A 801 15.47 -21.52 -15.25
N GLY A 802 16.15 -20.61 -15.96
CA GLY A 802 17.31 -20.95 -16.80
C GLY A 802 18.58 -21.31 -16.00
N GLY A 803 18.51 -21.32 -14.67
CA GLY A 803 19.63 -21.59 -13.77
C GLY A 803 20.80 -20.63 -14.00
N LYS A 804 22.02 -21.13 -13.74
CA LYS A 804 23.26 -20.37 -13.94
C LYS A 804 23.44 -19.90 -15.39
N GLU A 805 23.23 -20.76 -16.37
CA GLU A 805 23.48 -20.41 -17.78
C GLU A 805 22.51 -19.32 -18.26
N GLY A 806 21.23 -19.43 -17.95
CA GLY A 806 20.24 -18.40 -18.27
C GLY A 806 20.55 -17.06 -17.60
N LEU A 807 21.02 -17.07 -16.34
CA LEU A 807 21.48 -15.86 -15.66
C LEU A 807 22.68 -15.23 -16.38
N LEU A 808 23.70 -16.03 -16.73
CA LEU A 808 24.91 -15.53 -17.38
C LEU A 808 24.60 -14.95 -18.76
N ASP A 809 23.67 -15.53 -19.51
CA ASP A 809 23.28 -15.00 -20.82
C ASP A 809 22.55 -13.66 -20.72
N ILE A 810 21.65 -13.51 -19.74
CA ILE A 810 20.99 -12.23 -19.45
C ILE A 810 22.04 -11.18 -19.02
N VAL A 811 23.00 -11.55 -18.18
CA VAL A 811 24.06 -10.63 -17.74
C VAL A 811 24.96 -10.21 -18.90
N LYS A 812 25.35 -11.12 -19.79
CA LYS A 812 26.11 -10.79 -21.00
C LYS A 812 25.37 -9.78 -21.87
N GLN A 813 24.08 -10.00 -22.13
CA GLN A 813 23.27 -9.07 -22.91
C GLN A 813 23.12 -7.71 -22.21
N THR A 814 22.86 -7.73 -20.89
CA THR A 814 22.75 -6.52 -20.08
C THR A 814 24.03 -5.70 -20.15
N LEU A 815 25.20 -6.30 -19.97
CA LEU A 815 26.49 -5.61 -20.08
C LEU A 815 26.72 -5.08 -21.51
N LYS A 816 26.41 -5.88 -22.54
CA LYS A 816 26.62 -5.52 -23.94
C LYS A 816 25.82 -4.28 -24.37
N TYR A 817 24.56 -4.18 -23.95
CA TYR A 817 23.65 -3.12 -24.37
C TYR A 817 23.48 -1.99 -23.32
N SER A 818 24.22 -2.05 -22.21
CA SER A 818 24.28 -0.97 -21.23
C SER A 818 25.45 -0.01 -21.51
N VAL A 819 25.31 1.23 -21.06
CA VAL A 819 26.41 2.20 -21.09
C VAL A 819 27.50 1.76 -20.11
N ASN A 820 28.72 1.60 -20.61
CA ASN A 820 29.90 1.36 -19.81
C ASN A 820 30.38 2.66 -19.16
N THR A 821 29.88 2.94 -17.95
CA THR A 821 30.22 4.17 -17.21
C THR A 821 31.66 4.21 -16.71
N TRP A 822 32.43 3.12 -16.83
CA TRP A 822 33.88 3.12 -16.61
C TRP A 822 34.66 3.75 -17.77
N ASP A 823 34.05 3.84 -18.96
CA ASP A 823 34.65 4.42 -20.14
C ASP A 823 34.80 5.94 -20.01
N GLN A 824 35.97 6.46 -20.40
CA GLN A 824 36.25 7.90 -20.28
C GLN A 824 35.43 8.76 -21.23
N GLY A 825 34.80 8.17 -22.25
CA GLY A 825 33.87 8.85 -23.15
C GLY A 825 32.51 9.15 -22.50
N PHE A 826 32.21 8.60 -21.32
CA PHE A 826 31.02 8.96 -20.55
C PHE A 826 31.22 10.30 -19.82
N MET A 827 30.66 11.38 -20.38
CA MET A 827 30.80 12.77 -19.91
C MET A 827 29.46 13.53 -19.90
N ASP A 828 28.36 12.78 -19.93
CA ASP A 828 27.00 13.27 -20.14
C ASP A 828 26.34 13.73 -18.83
N LYS A 829 26.26 12.83 -17.86
CA LYS A 829 25.52 13.08 -16.61
C LYS A 829 26.44 13.47 -15.46
N LEU A 830 25.89 14.14 -14.46
CA LEU A 830 26.60 14.61 -13.27
C LEU A 830 26.91 13.49 -12.25
N TYR A 831 27.09 12.24 -12.70
CA TYR A 831 27.54 11.14 -11.86
C TYR A 831 28.82 10.52 -12.44
N ALA A 832 29.69 10.05 -11.56
CA ALA A 832 30.98 9.51 -11.94
C ALA A 832 30.92 8.00 -12.15
N SER A 833 31.93 7.47 -12.88
CA SER A 833 32.28 6.06 -12.83
C SER A 833 32.41 5.60 -11.37
N PRO A 834 31.86 4.43 -11.00
CA PRO A 834 32.10 3.87 -9.69
C PRO A 834 33.58 3.53 -9.49
N SER A 835 34.04 3.50 -8.24
CA SER A 835 35.36 3.00 -7.85
C SER A 835 35.33 1.49 -7.60
N ALA A 836 36.50 0.84 -7.67
CA ALA A 836 36.62 -0.59 -7.37
C ALA A 836 36.17 -0.91 -5.93
N VAL A 837 36.53 -0.07 -4.96
CA VAL A 837 36.07 -0.19 -3.57
C VAL A 837 34.56 0.00 -3.47
N GLY A 838 34.00 0.91 -4.28
CA GLY A 838 32.57 1.08 -4.43
C GLY A 838 31.86 -0.23 -4.82
N LEU A 839 32.34 -0.91 -5.86
CA LEU A 839 31.78 -2.20 -6.29
C LEU A 839 31.83 -3.25 -5.17
N VAL A 840 32.95 -3.32 -4.43
CA VAL A 840 33.09 -4.22 -3.27
C VAL A 840 32.09 -3.86 -2.16
N SER A 841 31.86 -2.57 -1.91
CA SER A 841 30.90 -2.11 -0.91
C SER A 841 29.45 -2.49 -1.26
N GLU A 842 29.08 -2.49 -2.54
CA GLU A 842 27.76 -2.95 -3.02
C GLU A 842 27.55 -4.44 -2.73
N LEU A 843 28.57 -5.27 -3.00
CA LEU A 843 28.52 -6.71 -2.70
C LEU A 843 28.37 -6.96 -1.20
N LEU A 844 29.09 -6.20 -0.36
CA LEU A 844 28.96 -6.30 1.09
C LEU A 844 27.56 -5.87 1.57
N LEU A 845 27.02 -4.76 1.06
CA LEU A 845 25.67 -4.31 1.41
C LEU A 845 24.60 -5.32 0.98
N ALA A 846 24.73 -5.92 -0.19
CA ALA A 846 23.84 -6.98 -0.67
C ALA A 846 23.94 -8.25 0.20
N THR A 847 25.15 -8.60 0.66
CA THR A 847 25.38 -9.74 1.56
C THR A 847 24.73 -9.52 2.93
N LEU A 848 24.81 -8.31 3.47
CA LEU A 848 24.22 -7.98 4.78
C LEU A 848 22.69 -7.83 4.71
N ASN A 849 22.16 -7.30 3.60
CA ASN A 849 20.74 -7.01 3.34
C ASN A 849 19.97 -6.46 4.57
N THR A 850 20.65 -5.61 5.34
CA THR A 850 20.18 -5.14 6.63
C THR A 850 19.53 -3.76 6.48
N ASN A 851 18.36 -3.56 7.07
CA ASN A 851 17.69 -2.27 7.11
C ASN A 851 18.30 -1.35 8.20
N SER A 852 18.81 -0.19 7.83
CA SER A 852 19.49 0.78 8.71
C SER A 852 18.52 1.69 9.50
N HIS A 853 17.42 1.12 9.97
CA HIS A 853 16.31 1.84 10.60
C HIS A 853 16.41 1.94 12.13
N VAL A 854 16.68 0.80 12.79
CA VAL A 854 16.92 0.71 14.23
C VAL A 854 18.30 0.13 14.52
N TYR A 855 18.88 0.54 15.64
CA TYR A 855 20.24 0.16 16.02
C TYR A 855 20.39 -1.36 16.15
N GLN A 856 19.41 -2.05 16.73
CA GLN A 856 19.47 -3.48 17.03
C GLN A 856 19.76 -4.35 15.80
N VAL A 857 19.19 -4.00 14.64
CA VAL A 857 19.40 -4.78 13.41
C VAL A 857 20.62 -4.34 12.63
N SER A 858 21.16 -3.14 12.89
CA SER A 858 22.20 -2.50 12.07
C SER A 858 23.32 -1.81 12.88
N PRO A 859 23.86 -2.42 13.95
CA PRO A 859 24.68 -1.70 14.92
C PRO A 859 25.98 -1.13 14.31
N ALA A 860 26.70 -1.93 13.52
CA ALA A 860 27.92 -1.48 12.86
C ALA A 860 27.63 -0.40 11.80
N LEU A 861 26.59 -0.59 10.99
CA LEU A 861 26.21 0.33 9.90
C LEU A 861 25.72 1.67 10.44
N THR A 862 24.98 1.66 11.55
CA THR A 862 24.55 2.87 12.25
C THR A 862 25.74 3.69 12.75
N LEU A 863 26.73 3.05 13.39
CA LEU A 863 27.92 3.74 13.87
C LEU A 863 28.76 4.30 12.72
N ILE A 864 28.91 3.54 11.64
CA ILE A 864 29.60 3.98 10.42
C ILE A 864 28.91 5.21 9.83
N GLU A 865 27.58 5.21 9.75
CA GLU A 865 26.82 6.35 9.24
C GLU A 865 27.03 7.60 10.10
N LYS A 866 26.83 7.48 11.41
CA LYS A 866 27.02 8.60 12.35
C LYS A 866 28.44 9.16 12.27
N HIS A 867 29.45 8.28 12.21
CA HIS A 867 30.85 8.68 12.11
C HIS A 867 31.13 9.42 10.78
N THR A 868 30.70 8.83 9.66
CA THR A 868 30.93 9.40 8.32
C THR A 868 30.23 10.74 8.15
N ALA A 869 28.98 10.86 8.61
CA ALA A 869 28.24 12.11 8.54
C ALA A 869 28.84 13.20 9.43
N LYS A 870 29.33 12.84 10.64
CA LYS A 870 30.03 13.79 11.53
C LYS A 870 31.37 14.24 10.95
N TYR A 871 32.12 13.35 10.31
CA TYR A 871 33.34 13.69 9.57
C TYR A 871 33.04 14.70 8.46
N LEU A 872 32.06 14.41 7.59
CA LEU A 872 31.64 15.33 6.53
C LEU A 872 31.17 16.69 7.07
N ALA A 873 30.32 16.70 8.10
CA ALA A 873 29.87 17.94 8.73
C ALA A 873 31.04 18.78 9.27
N THR A 874 32.07 18.13 9.79
CA THR A 874 33.29 18.81 10.27
C THR A 874 34.08 19.44 9.11
N LEU A 875 34.15 18.77 7.95
CA LEU A 875 34.82 19.34 6.76
C LEU A 875 34.18 20.65 6.30
N TYR A 876 32.85 20.77 6.39
CA TYR A 876 32.10 22.00 6.08
C TYR A 876 32.18 23.08 7.17
N GLY A 877 33.02 22.90 8.19
CA GLY A 877 33.22 23.91 9.23
C GLY A 877 32.16 23.92 10.32
N TYR A 878 31.27 22.93 10.39
CA TYR A 878 30.39 22.79 11.56
C TYR A 878 31.22 22.35 12.77
N THR A 879 31.17 23.11 13.86
CA THR A 879 31.99 22.88 15.06
C THR A 879 31.19 22.45 16.29
N GLY A 880 29.86 22.57 16.24
CA GLY A 880 28.97 22.21 17.35
C GLY A 880 29.08 20.73 17.76
N PRO A 881 28.82 20.39 19.04
CA PRO A 881 28.93 19.01 19.53
C PRO A 881 27.92 18.05 18.89
N ASN A 882 26.75 18.58 18.51
CA ASN A 882 25.62 17.84 17.92
C ASN A 882 25.58 17.90 16.39
N ARG A 883 26.68 18.32 15.74
CA ARG A 883 26.79 18.30 14.29
C ARG A 883 26.75 16.88 13.75
N GLY A 884 26.22 16.71 12.56
CA GLY A 884 26.21 15.41 11.90
C GLY A 884 25.36 15.46 10.65
N GLY A 885 24.74 14.34 10.35
CA GLY A 885 23.84 14.22 9.23
C GLY A 885 23.28 12.82 9.11
N ILE A 886 22.52 12.61 8.05
CA ILE A 886 21.86 11.35 7.77
C ILE A 886 22.00 11.00 6.29
N SER A 887 22.20 9.73 5.98
CA SER A 887 22.24 9.28 4.59
C SER A 887 20.85 9.37 3.95
N GLN A 888 20.81 9.72 2.67
CA GLN A 888 19.59 9.98 1.90
C GLN A 888 19.69 9.28 0.54
N PRO A 889 18.57 8.81 -0.05
CA PRO A 889 18.50 8.14 -1.34
C PRO A 889 18.61 9.17 -2.50
N GLY A 890 19.66 9.99 -2.46
CA GLY A 890 19.96 11.02 -3.45
C GLY A 890 19.82 12.47 -2.97
N GLY A 891 20.24 13.39 -3.84
CA GLY A 891 20.19 14.84 -3.60
C GLY A 891 18.77 15.36 -3.42
N SER A 892 17.83 14.96 -4.29
CA SER A 892 16.42 15.35 -4.20
C SER A 892 15.80 14.98 -2.85
N ALA A 893 16.10 13.80 -2.29
CA ALA A 893 15.61 13.41 -0.97
C ALA A 893 16.25 14.22 0.18
N SER A 894 17.53 14.58 0.03
CA SER A 894 18.24 15.47 0.97
C SER A 894 17.58 16.84 1.01
N ASN A 895 17.34 17.41 -0.16
CA ASN A 895 16.67 18.67 -0.40
C ASN A 895 15.24 18.69 0.15
N SER A 896 14.43 17.66 -0.16
CA SER A 896 13.07 17.51 0.37
C SER A 896 13.05 17.41 1.90
N SER A 897 13.97 16.63 2.48
CA SER A 897 14.09 16.51 3.94
C SER A 897 14.48 17.84 4.58
N ALA A 898 15.36 18.62 3.95
CA ALA A 898 15.74 19.96 4.43
C ALA A 898 14.54 20.92 4.51
N ILE A 899 13.65 20.90 3.53
CA ILE A 899 12.41 21.71 3.54
C ILE A 899 11.52 21.33 4.72
N VAL A 900 11.31 20.03 4.94
CA VAL A 900 10.48 19.54 6.07
C VAL A 900 11.11 19.87 7.41
N ILE A 901 12.43 19.66 7.55
CA ILE A 901 13.18 20.00 8.77
C ILE A 901 13.07 21.50 9.07
N ALA A 902 13.27 22.35 8.06
CA ALA A 902 13.16 23.79 8.20
C ALA A 902 11.75 24.22 8.64
N ARG A 903 10.72 23.73 7.95
CA ARG A 903 9.32 24.04 8.27
C ARG A 903 8.97 23.58 9.68
N ASN A 904 9.25 22.33 10.03
CA ASN A 904 8.89 21.77 11.33
C ASN A 904 9.75 22.36 12.47
N THR A 905 10.94 22.91 12.18
CA THR A 905 11.76 23.61 13.17
C THR A 905 11.25 25.03 13.43
N LEU A 906 10.95 25.79 12.36
CA LEU A 906 10.51 27.18 12.45
C LEU A 906 9.01 27.29 12.81
N TYR A 907 8.21 26.30 12.41
CA TYR A 907 6.76 26.24 12.62
C TYR A 907 6.33 24.83 13.10
N PRO A 908 6.62 24.47 14.37
CA PRO A 908 6.42 23.10 14.87
C PRO A 908 4.96 22.62 14.89
N SER A 909 3.99 23.54 15.03
CA SER A 909 2.55 23.21 14.94
C SER A 909 2.17 22.55 13.62
N THR A 910 2.97 22.75 12.56
CA THR A 910 2.71 22.12 11.26
C THR A 910 2.84 20.60 11.26
N LYS A 911 3.47 20.02 12.29
CA LYS A 911 3.51 18.56 12.49
C LYS A 911 2.14 17.97 12.84
N THR A 912 1.27 18.74 13.51
CA THR A 912 -0.07 18.29 13.93
C THR A 912 -1.18 18.91 13.07
N ASP A 913 -1.05 20.20 12.73
CA ASP A 913 -2.15 21.00 12.19
C ASP A 913 -2.07 21.17 10.66
N GLY A 914 -1.08 20.55 10.01
CA GLY A 914 -0.75 20.83 8.62
C GLY A 914 -0.25 22.27 8.43
N HIS A 915 -0.48 22.92 7.29
CA HIS A 915 0.00 24.30 7.11
C HIS A 915 -0.81 25.35 7.91
N GLY A 916 -1.98 25.01 8.44
CA GLY A 916 -2.85 25.94 9.15
C GLY A 916 -3.17 27.18 8.31
N SER A 917 -2.97 28.37 8.88
CA SER A 917 -3.11 29.66 8.19
C SER A 917 -1.86 30.12 7.43
N HIS A 918 -0.76 29.36 7.49
CA HIS A 918 0.48 29.76 6.83
C HIS A 918 0.44 29.49 5.33
N LYS A 919 0.79 30.51 4.54
CA LYS A 919 1.08 30.37 3.11
C LYS A 919 2.59 30.34 2.88
N PHE A 920 3.21 29.19 3.10
CA PHE A 920 4.66 29.05 3.05
C PHE A 920 5.24 29.35 1.67
N THR A 921 6.34 30.11 1.64
CA THR A 921 7.13 30.37 0.43
C THR A 921 8.60 30.05 0.64
N LEU A 922 9.18 29.41 -0.38
CA LEU A 922 10.60 29.09 -0.43
C LEU A 922 11.25 29.71 -1.65
N PHE A 923 12.53 30.05 -1.53
CA PHE A 923 13.30 30.76 -2.54
C PHE A 923 14.42 29.86 -3.02
N THR A 924 14.62 29.78 -4.33
CA THR A 924 15.70 29.00 -4.93
C THR A 924 16.35 29.80 -6.03
N SER A 925 17.61 29.52 -6.36
CA SER A 925 18.24 30.11 -7.54
C SER A 925 17.42 29.81 -8.79
N ALA A 926 17.33 30.75 -9.73
CA ALA A 926 16.71 30.51 -11.03
C ALA A 926 17.41 29.38 -11.82
N HIS A 927 18.68 29.11 -11.52
CA HIS A 927 19.45 27.97 -12.03
C HIS A 927 19.50 26.78 -11.05
N GLY A 928 18.66 26.82 -10.00
CA GLY A 928 18.54 25.77 -9.00
C GLY A 928 17.88 24.51 -9.55
N HIS A 929 18.06 23.39 -8.84
CA HIS A 929 17.55 22.10 -9.29
C HIS A 929 16.02 22.00 -9.15
N TYR A 930 15.36 21.38 -10.13
CA TYR A 930 13.90 21.20 -10.16
C TYR A 930 13.32 20.44 -8.95
N SER A 931 14.17 19.79 -8.15
CA SER A 931 13.75 19.08 -6.93
C SER A 931 13.05 19.98 -5.92
N MET A 932 13.34 21.29 -5.89
CA MET A 932 12.65 22.22 -5.00
C MET A 932 11.16 22.32 -5.33
N GLU A 933 10.84 22.44 -6.62
CA GLU A 933 9.47 22.53 -7.10
C GLU A 933 8.72 21.21 -6.88
N LYS A 934 9.34 20.08 -7.20
CA LYS A 934 8.76 18.76 -6.91
C LYS A 934 8.51 18.56 -5.42
N ALA A 935 9.44 18.93 -4.55
CA ALA A 935 9.27 18.84 -3.11
C ALA A 935 8.12 19.73 -2.62
N ALA A 936 8.00 20.96 -3.13
CA ALA A 936 6.89 21.86 -2.79
C ALA A 936 5.52 21.30 -3.21
N GLN A 937 5.44 20.66 -4.39
CA GLN A 937 4.22 19.97 -4.84
C GLN A 937 3.90 18.79 -3.92
N MET A 938 4.88 17.92 -3.63
CA MET A 938 4.72 16.77 -2.75
C MET A 938 4.25 17.14 -1.33
N PHE A 939 4.71 18.28 -0.80
CA PHE A 939 4.37 18.74 0.54
C PHE A 939 3.16 19.70 0.59
N GLY A 940 2.40 19.81 -0.50
CA GLY A 940 1.17 20.61 -0.56
C GLY A 940 1.37 22.13 -0.56
N MET A 941 2.60 22.61 -0.81
CA MET A 941 2.89 24.06 -0.92
C MET A 941 2.56 24.59 -2.31
N GLY A 942 2.64 23.75 -3.36
CA GLY A 942 2.39 24.14 -4.75
C GLY A 942 3.57 24.88 -5.40
N SER A 943 3.73 24.72 -6.71
CA SER A 943 4.87 25.26 -7.47
C SER A 943 4.98 26.78 -7.45
N ARG A 944 3.84 27.49 -7.44
CA ARG A 944 3.82 28.97 -7.38
C ARG A 944 4.45 29.56 -6.11
N ASN A 945 4.62 28.75 -5.06
CA ASN A 945 5.25 29.16 -3.81
C ASN A 945 6.76 28.85 -3.78
N VAL A 946 7.31 28.33 -4.88
CA VAL A 946 8.75 28.23 -5.15
C VAL A 946 9.17 29.43 -5.99
N ILE A 947 9.80 30.41 -5.35
CA ILE A 947 10.17 31.68 -5.96
C ILE A 947 11.59 31.56 -6.50
N ALA A 948 11.71 31.56 -7.83
CA ALA A 948 13.00 31.63 -8.52
C ALA A 948 13.62 33.02 -8.32
N VAL A 949 14.81 33.06 -7.73
CA VAL A 949 15.58 34.29 -7.52
C VAL A 949 16.49 34.50 -8.74
N PRO A 950 16.44 35.68 -9.38
CA PRO A 950 17.32 36.02 -10.49
C PRO A 950 18.79 35.82 -10.13
N VAL A 951 19.55 35.40 -11.13
CA VAL A 951 21.00 35.21 -11.04
C VAL A 951 21.72 36.32 -11.81
N ASP A 952 22.96 36.58 -11.45
CA ASP A 952 23.85 37.41 -12.22
C ASP A 952 24.12 36.77 -13.60
N PRO A 953 23.89 37.47 -14.72
CA PRO A 953 24.01 36.89 -16.06
C PRO A 953 25.42 36.40 -16.42
N ILE A 954 26.46 36.96 -15.80
CA ILE A 954 27.86 36.64 -16.11
C ILE A 954 28.32 35.43 -15.30
N THR A 955 28.07 35.46 -14.00
CA THR A 955 28.57 34.48 -13.04
C THR A 955 27.58 33.35 -12.77
N GLY A 956 26.30 33.53 -13.10
CA GLY A 956 25.21 32.57 -12.85
C GLY A 956 24.88 32.39 -11.36
N ARG A 957 25.31 33.30 -10.49
CA ARG A 957 25.12 33.24 -9.03
C ARG A 957 23.84 33.97 -8.63
N MET A 958 23.10 33.47 -7.65
CA MET A 958 21.91 34.13 -7.08
C MET A 958 22.24 35.56 -6.61
N SER A 959 21.39 36.53 -6.96
CA SER A 959 21.53 37.91 -6.53
C SER A 959 20.96 38.15 -5.11
N PRO A 960 21.78 38.54 -4.11
CA PRO A 960 21.30 38.82 -2.75
C PRO A 960 20.32 39.99 -2.67
N SER A 961 20.47 41.00 -3.53
CA SER A 961 19.56 42.15 -3.58
C SER A 961 18.18 41.75 -4.09
N GLU A 962 18.12 40.88 -5.09
CA GLU A 962 16.86 40.36 -5.62
C GLU A 962 16.19 39.41 -4.63
N LEU A 963 16.94 38.55 -3.92
CA LEU A 963 16.38 37.75 -2.82
C LEU A 963 15.74 38.66 -1.77
N SER A 964 16.45 39.71 -1.35
CA SER A 964 15.94 40.66 -0.35
C SER A 964 14.65 41.35 -0.81
N ARG A 965 14.56 41.73 -2.09
CA ARG A 965 13.36 42.32 -2.70
C ARG A 965 12.20 41.32 -2.71
N LEU A 966 12.43 40.10 -3.20
CA LEU A 966 11.41 39.06 -3.33
C LEU A 966 10.88 38.58 -1.97
N VAL A 967 11.73 38.51 -0.93
CA VAL A 967 11.31 38.20 0.44
C VAL A 967 10.37 39.28 0.98
N LYS A 968 10.68 40.57 0.77
CA LYS A 968 9.80 41.69 1.16
C LYS A 968 8.46 41.64 0.43
N GLU A 969 8.48 41.37 -0.87
CA GLU A 969 7.27 41.23 -1.68
C GLU A 969 6.40 40.05 -1.23
N SER A 970 7.02 38.89 -0.94
CA SER A 970 6.30 37.74 -0.42
C SER A 970 5.60 38.06 0.91
N ARG A 971 6.30 38.69 1.85
CA ARG A 971 5.68 39.17 3.11
C ARG A 971 4.53 40.14 2.85
N SER A 972 4.67 41.06 1.89
CA SER A 972 3.60 42.02 1.56
C SER A 972 2.33 41.36 1.01
N ARG A 973 2.44 40.16 0.43
CA ARG A 973 1.31 39.34 -0.03
C ARG A 973 0.69 38.47 1.07
N GLY A 974 1.12 38.62 2.32
CA GLY A 974 0.68 37.78 3.45
C GLY A 974 1.22 36.35 3.40
N GLU A 975 2.30 36.11 2.64
CA GLU A 975 2.98 34.82 2.60
C GLU A 975 3.99 34.68 3.75
N THR A 976 4.43 33.45 4.00
CA THR A 976 5.39 33.08 5.04
C THR A 976 6.71 32.60 4.42
N PRO A 977 7.65 33.50 4.10
CA PRO A 977 9.02 33.14 3.74
C PRO A 977 9.68 32.34 4.86
N PHE A 978 10.18 31.14 4.55
CA PHE A 978 10.82 30.30 5.57
C PHE A 978 12.08 29.57 5.13
N PHE A 979 12.34 29.44 3.82
CA PHE A 979 13.42 28.60 3.31
C PHE A 979 14.11 29.23 2.10
N VAL A 980 15.45 29.21 2.10
CA VAL A 980 16.28 29.55 0.95
C VAL A 980 17.14 28.36 0.58
N ASN A 981 17.00 27.91 -0.66
CA ASN A 981 17.87 26.94 -1.32
C ASN A 981 18.96 27.69 -2.09
N ALA A 982 20.15 27.77 -1.49
CA ALA A 982 21.36 28.18 -2.18
C ALA A 982 22.01 26.96 -2.86
N THR A 983 22.73 27.17 -3.96
CA THR A 983 23.34 26.09 -4.74
C THR A 983 24.86 26.17 -4.69
N ALA A 984 25.52 25.05 -4.38
CA ALA A 984 26.95 24.87 -4.56
C ALA A 984 27.19 24.02 -5.81
N GLY A 985 27.39 24.69 -6.95
CA GLY A 985 27.53 24.05 -8.25
C GLY A 985 26.20 23.80 -8.95
N THR A 986 25.62 24.84 -9.57
CA THR A 986 24.40 24.70 -10.40
C THR A 986 24.54 23.63 -11.48
N THR A 987 23.43 22.98 -11.84
CA THR A 987 23.41 21.82 -12.76
C THR A 987 23.94 22.13 -14.15
N VAL A 988 23.72 23.35 -14.64
CA VAL A 988 24.16 23.77 -15.98
C VAL A 988 25.52 24.47 -15.89
N MET A 989 25.59 25.61 -15.21
CA MET A 989 26.77 26.49 -15.24
C MET A 989 27.84 26.18 -14.19
N GLY A 990 27.53 25.39 -13.17
CA GLY A 990 28.47 25.06 -12.10
C GLY A 990 28.70 26.17 -11.09
N SER A 991 27.92 27.25 -11.16
CA SER A 991 28.00 28.42 -10.27
C SER A 991 27.70 28.10 -8.80
N TYR A 992 28.31 28.86 -7.89
CA TYR A 992 28.08 28.78 -6.44
C TYR A 992 27.46 30.08 -5.94
N ASP A 993 26.36 29.99 -5.21
CA ASP A 993 25.67 31.16 -4.67
C ASP A 993 26.48 31.84 -3.54
N PRO A 994 26.28 33.14 -3.28
CA PRO A 994 27.05 33.88 -2.26
C PRO A 994 26.56 33.60 -0.83
N PHE A 995 26.96 32.46 -0.25
CA PHE A 995 26.42 31.95 1.03
C PHE A 995 26.49 32.93 2.21
N THR A 996 27.54 33.75 2.29
CA THR A 996 27.69 34.74 3.38
C THR A 996 26.59 35.79 3.35
N ASP A 997 26.32 36.36 2.17
CA ASP A 997 25.29 37.39 1.98
C ASP A 997 23.89 36.78 2.16
N LEU A 998 23.66 35.58 1.63
CA LEU A 998 22.39 34.87 1.78
C LEU A 998 22.11 34.52 3.26
N SER A 999 23.14 34.10 4.02
CA SER A 999 23.00 33.81 5.46
C SER A 999 22.58 35.06 6.24
N ALA A 1000 23.14 36.24 5.92
CA ALA A 1000 22.76 37.48 6.55
C ALA A 1000 21.27 37.81 6.31
N ILE A 1001 20.78 37.63 5.07
CA ILE A 1001 19.37 37.84 4.72
C ILE A 1001 18.46 36.83 5.45
N CYS A 1002 18.83 35.55 5.45
CA CYS A 1002 18.06 34.50 6.12
C CYS A 1002 17.90 34.76 7.62
N LYS A 1003 19.00 35.11 8.31
CA LYS A 1003 18.99 35.45 9.74
C LYS A 1003 18.10 36.66 10.05
N GLN A 1004 18.19 37.72 9.23
CA GLN A 1004 17.34 38.91 9.39
C GLN A 1004 15.85 38.61 9.22
N ASN A 1005 15.49 37.59 8.42
CA ASN A 1005 14.12 37.27 8.07
C ASN A 1005 13.60 35.98 8.72
N ASN A 1006 14.31 35.39 9.67
CA ASN A 1006 13.96 34.11 10.30
C ASN A 1006 13.67 32.99 9.28
N MET A 1007 14.57 32.82 8.32
CA MET A 1007 14.50 31.78 7.30
C MET A 1007 15.65 30.79 7.45
N TRP A 1008 15.40 29.55 7.05
CA TRP A 1008 16.39 28.48 7.00
C TRP A 1008 17.24 28.60 5.73
N LEU A 1009 18.56 28.58 5.88
CA LEU A 1009 19.49 28.51 4.75
C LEU A 1009 19.93 27.07 4.52
N HIS A 1010 19.51 26.51 3.38
CA HIS A 1010 19.99 25.22 2.88
C HIS A 1010 20.95 25.43 1.71
N ILE A 1011 22.05 24.68 1.67
CA ILE A 1011 22.93 24.60 0.49
C ILE A 1011 22.73 23.24 -0.18
N ASP A 1012 22.20 23.25 -1.41
CA ASP A 1012 22.27 22.13 -2.33
C ASP A 1012 23.71 22.02 -2.88
N GLY A 1013 24.53 21.22 -2.20
CA GLY A 1013 25.87 20.86 -2.63
C GLY A 1013 25.95 19.50 -3.29
N SER A 1014 24.85 18.99 -3.86
CA SER A 1014 24.86 17.68 -4.50
C SER A 1014 25.96 17.56 -5.56
N TRP A 1015 26.15 18.60 -6.37
CA TRP A 1015 27.21 18.60 -7.38
C TRP A 1015 28.53 19.15 -6.85
N GLY A 1016 28.58 20.44 -6.53
CA GLY A 1016 29.81 21.16 -6.19
C GLY A 1016 30.24 21.07 -4.72
N GLY A 1017 29.46 20.43 -3.83
CA GLY A 1017 29.78 20.31 -2.42
C GLY A 1017 31.03 19.47 -2.16
N SER A 1018 31.27 18.45 -2.98
CA SER A 1018 32.46 17.59 -2.86
C SER A 1018 33.79 18.35 -3.01
N VAL A 1019 33.80 19.58 -3.53
CA VAL A 1019 35.00 20.43 -3.56
C VAL A 1019 35.58 20.67 -2.15
N ILE A 1020 34.80 20.47 -1.08
CA ILE A 1020 35.24 20.63 0.31
C ILE A 1020 36.48 19.78 0.68
N PHE A 1021 36.69 18.64 0.00
CA PHE A 1021 37.88 17.79 0.21
C PHE A 1021 39.18 18.47 -0.25
N ASN A 1022 39.12 19.47 -1.13
CA ASN A 1022 40.27 20.28 -1.53
C ASN A 1022 40.16 21.68 -0.91
N LYS A 1023 40.84 21.88 0.23
CA LYS A 1023 40.78 23.13 1.02
C LYS A 1023 41.17 24.38 0.23
N SER A 1024 42.14 24.28 -0.68
CA SER A 1024 42.57 25.41 -1.51
C SER A 1024 41.47 25.86 -2.48
N LEU A 1025 40.82 24.92 -3.16
CA LEU A 1025 39.71 25.22 -4.06
C LEU A 1025 38.44 25.64 -3.32
N ALA A 1026 38.15 25.00 -2.18
CA ALA A 1026 36.96 25.26 -1.38
C ALA A 1026 36.96 26.66 -0.73
N SER A 1027 38.12 27.15 -0.30
CA SER A 1027 38.28 28.45 0.36
C SER A 1027 38.18 29.66 -0.57
N GLN A 1028 38.08 29.45 -1.89
CA GLN A 1028 37.90 30.53 -2.85
C GLN A 1028 36.52 31.18 -2.71
N ASP A 1029 36.47 32.51 -2.82
CA ASP A 1029 35.27 33.34 -2.57
C ASP A 1029 34.07 32.99 -3.47
N PHE A 1030 34.34 32.42 -4.64
CA PHE A 1030 33.32 32.03 -5.62
C PHE A 1030 32.96 30.53 -5.55
N ARG A 1031 33.38 29.81 -4.50
CA ARG A 1031 33.02 28.39 -4.27
C ARG A 1031 32.34 28.17 -2.92
N LEU A 1032 32.99 27.50 -1.96
CA LEU A 1032 32.37 27.02 -0.71
C LEU A 1032 32.57 27.95 0.50
N LYS A 1033 33.20 29.11 0.32
CA LYS A 1033 33.36 30.08 1.40
C LYS A 1033 32.00 30.52 1.96
N GLY A 1034 31.83 30.41 3.28
CA GLY A 1034 30.59 30.73 3.98
C GLY A 1034 29.60 29.57 4.06
N ALA A 1035 29.94 28.37 3.54
CA ALA A 1035 29.08 27.20 3.67
C ALA A 1035 28.85 26.79 5.13
N GLU A 1036 29.82 27.05 6.00
CA GLU A 1036 29.72 26.83 7.46
C GLU A 1036 28.58 27.63 8.12
N LEU A 1037 28.05 28.64 7.44
CA LEU A 1037 26.96 29.49 7.94
C LEU A 1037 25.55 28.95 7.62
N ALA A 1038 25.44 27.90 6.80
CA ALA A 1038 24.17 27.28 6.44
C ALA A 1038 23.61 26.41 7.56
N ASP A 1039 22.29 26.31 7.67
CA ASP A 1039 21.64 25.45 8.67
C ASP A 1039 21.75 23.97 8.26
N SER A 1040 21.69 23.68 6.95
CA SER A 1040 21.89 22.34 6.39
C SER A 1040 22.56 22.35 5.01
N ILE A 1041 23.29 21.29 4.69
CA ILE A 1041 24.01 21.11 3.40
C ILE A 1041 23.75 19.70 2.86
N ALA A 1042 23.36 19.59 1.60
CA ALA A 1042 23.36 18.32 0.88
C ALA A 1042 24.75 18.06 0.27
N ILE A 1043 25.27 16.85 0.38
CA ILE A 1043 26.46 16.39 -0.36
C ILE A 1043 26.17 15.02 -0.97
N THR A 1044 26.57 14.82 -2.22
CA THR A 1044 26.26 13.60 -2.97
C THR A 1044 27.53 12.93 -3.51
N PRO A 1045 28.21 12.10 -2.70
CA PRO A 1045 29.46 11.43 -3.07
C PRO A 1045 29.43 10.63 -4.38
N HIS A 1046 28.27 10.10 -4.78
CA HIS A 1046 28.18 9.37 -6.05
C HIS A 1046 28.28 10.24 -7.31
N LYS A 1047 28.38 11.55 -7.13
CA LYS A 1047 28.70 12.49 -8.18
C LYS A 1047 30.20 12.61 -8.33
N MET A 1048 30.80 13.68 -7.82
CA MET A 1048 32.21 14.02 -8.08
C MET A 1048 33.23 13.02 -7.51
N LEU A 1049 32.87 12.18 -6.52
CA LEU A 1049 33.81 11.32 -5.80
C LEU A 1049 33.87 9.87 -6.30
N GLY A 1050 33.08 9.48 -7.31
CA GLY A 1050 33.13 8.12 -7.86
C GLY A 1050 32.60 7.03 -6.91
N VAL A 1051 31.77 7.38 -5.93
CA VAL A 1051 31.08 6.41 -5.08
C VAL A 1051 29.87 5.84 -5.86
N PRO A 1052 29.49 4.56 -5.74
CA PRO A 1052 28.33 4.02 -6.46
C PRO A 1052 27.00 4.67 -6.04
N MET A 1053 26.08 4.76 -6.99
CA MET A 1053 24.72 5.25 -6.75
C MET A 1053 23.86 4.19 -6.03
N THR A 1054 23.00 4.55 -5.07
CA THR A 1054 22.85 5.86 -4.43
C THR A 1054 23.84 6.05 -3.27
N CYS A 1055 24.26 7.29 -3.01
CA CYS A 1055 25.03 7.69 -1.83
C CYS A 1055 24.96 9.22 -1.67
N SER A 1056 24.18 9.71 -0.71
CA SER A 1056 24.00 11.15 -0.43
C SER A 1056 23.84 11.36 1.07
N PHE A 1057 24.16 12.57 1.55
CA PHE A 1057 24.00 12.95 2.94
C PHE A 1057 23.33 14.32 3.04
N LEU A 1058 22.42 14.45 4.01
CA LEU A 1058 21.97 15.75 4.49
C LEU A 1058 22.70 16.03 5.82
N LEU A 1059 23.57 17.03 5.81
CA LEU A 1059 24.36 17.45 6.96
C LEU A 1059 23.68 18.64 7.63
N CYS A 1060 23.67 18.67 8.97
CA CYS A 1060 23.05 19.72 9.77
C CYS A 1060 23.99 20.16 10.89
N GLN A 1061 23.91 21.45 11.26
CA GLN A 1061 24.69 21.99 12.38
C GLN A 1061 24.33 21.36 13.73
N ASP A 1062 23.06 21.00 13.89
CA ASP A 1062 22.51 20.47 15.14
C ASP A 1062 21.47 19.38 14.85
N MET A 1063 21.86 18.12 15.02
CA MET A 1063 20.99 16.95 14.82
C MET A 1063 19.81 16.92 15.78
N ARG A 1064 19.83 17.69 16.87
CA ARG A 1064 18.68 17.78 17.79
C ARG A 1064 17.50 18.49 17.17
N LYS A 1065 17.75 19.48 16.30
CA LYS A 1065 16.71 20.15 15.51
C LYS A 1065 16.12 19.18 14.50
N VAL A 1066 16.96 18.40 13.82
CA VAL A 1066 16.54 17.36 12.87
C VAL A 1066 15.64 16.34 13.55
N TRP A 1067 16.08 15.80 14.70
CA TRP A 1067 15.31 14.82 15.46
C TRP A 1067 13.95 15.39 15.89
N LYS A 1068 13.91 16.55 16.54
CA LYS A 1068 12.63 17.18 16.93
C LYS A 1068 11.71 17.47 15.75
N ALA A 1069 12.28 17.90 14.62
CA ALA A 1069 11.53 18.20 13.41
C ALA A 1069 10.91 16.94 12.77
N MET A 1070 11.61 15.81 12.81
CA MET A 1070 11.25 14.58 12.08
C MET A 1070 10.57 13.52 12.94
N THR A 1071 10.91 13.43 14.23
CA THR A 1071 10.47 12.34 15.11
C THR A 1071 8.95 12.28 15.25
N LEU A 1072 8.44 11.07 15.23
CA LEU A 1072 7.06 10.72 15.57
C LEU A 1072 7.13 9.47 16.47
N PRO A 1073 6.68 9.53 17.73
CA PRO A 1073 6.78 8.40 18.65
C PRO A 1073 6.01 7.17 18.12
N ALA A 1074 6.71 6.27 17.44
CA ALA A 1074 6.19 5.00 16.96
C ALA A 1074 6.62 3.89 17.94
N GLY A 1075 5.85 3.72 19.02
CA GLY A 1075 6.20 2.84 20.14
C GLY A 1075 6.32 1.34 19.81
N TYR A 1076 6.01 0.92 18.59
CA TYR A 1076 6.26 -0.45 18.10
C TYR A 1076 7.67 -0.63 17.49
N LEU A 1077 8.38 0.47 17.24
CA LEU A 1077 9.64 0.46 16.48
C LEU A 1077 10.76 1.21 17.21
N PHE A 1078 10.49 2.43 17.66
CA PHE A 1078 11.45 3.28 18.35
C PHE A 1078 11.24 3.19 19.85
N HIS A 1079 12.22 2.61 20.54
CA HIS A 1079 12.18 2.34 21.98
C HIS A 1079 13.10 3.30 22.75
N ASN A 1080 13.34 4.50 22.20
CA ASN A 1080 14.22 5.49 22.82
C ASN A 1080 13.60 5.94 24.16
N GLU A 1081 14.23 5.55 25.27
CA GLU A 1081 13.84 5.99 26.61
C GLU A 1081 14.44 7.38 26.91
N GLY A 1082 13.58 8.40 27.01
CA GLY A 1082 13.93 9.74 27.51
C GLY A 1082 13.98 10.87 26.46
N ASP A 1083 13.88 12.12 26.95
CA ASP A 1083 13.89 13.36 26.14
C ASP A 1083 15.30 13.84 25.72
N SER A 1084 16.33 13.02 25.98
CA SER A 1084 17.73 13.45 25.78
C SER A 1084 18.24 13.06 24.40
N VAL A 1085 18.75 14.05 23.69
CA VAL A 1085 19.18 13.94 22.29
C VAL A 1085 20.65 13.56 22.14
N GLU A 1086 21.31 13.16 23.23
CA GLU A 1086 22.75 12.91 23.19
C GLU A 1086 23.09 11.76 22.22
N ASP A 1087 22.14 10.84 21.99
CA ASP A 1087 22.44 9.59 21.29
C ASP A 1087 21.26 8.98 20.51
N VAL A 1088 20.79 9.67 19.46
CA VAL A 1088 19.86 9.06 18.50
C VAL A 1088 20.58 7.97 17.69
N TYR A 1089 20.27 6.70 17.95
CA TYR A 1089 20.80 5.55 17.21
C TYR A 1089 19.79 4.92 16.26
N ASP A 1090 18.48 5.12 16.50
CA ASP A 1090 17.44 4.70 15.58
C ASP A 1090 17.29 5.71 14.44
N LEU A 1091 18.15 5.56 13.43
CA LEU A 1091 18.33 6.53 12.36
C LEU A 1091 17.08 6.76 11.48
N ALA A 1092 16.14 5.81 11.43
CA ALA A 1092 14.89 6.01 10.69
C ALA A 1092 14.03 7.13 11.30
N ASP A 1093 14.14 7.41 12.60
CA ASP A 1093 13.41 8.49 13.29
C ASP A 1093 13.82 9.91 12.80
N LEU A 1094 14.90 10.00 12.03
CA LEU A 1094 15.42 11.24 11.43
C LEU A 1094 14.94 11.44 9.97
N THR A 1095 14.15 10.52 9.41
CA THR A 1095 13.82 10.48 7.98
C THR A 1095 12.38 10.01 7.73
N PRO A 1096 11.78 10.31 6.56
CA PRO A 1096 10.50 9.72 6.19
C PRO A 1096 10.59 8.22 5.81
N GLN A 1097 11.80 7.64 5.78
CA GLN A 1097 12.02 6.26 5.31
C GLN A 1097 12.07 5.28 6.49
N CYS A 1098 11.14 4.32 6.52
CA CYS A 1098 11.20 3.19 7.46
C CYS A 1098 12.17 2.09 6.96
N GLY A 1099 12.22 1.84 5.65
CA GLY A 1099 13.21 0.98 5.00
C GLY A 1099 14.38 1.80 4.45
N ARG A 1100 15.59 1.62 4.99
CA ARG A 1100 16.79 2.36 4.57
C ARG A 1100 17.97 1.45 4.31
N ARG A 1101 18.63 1.66 3.18
CA ARG A 1101 19.93 1.04 2.87
C ARG A 1101 21.05 1.82 3.56
N ALA A 1102 22.06 1.13 4.06
CA ALA A 1102 23.22 1.75 4.70
C ALA A 1102 24.24 2.29 3.67
N ASP A 1103 23.81 3.20 2.79
CA ASP A 1103 24.63 3.74 1.69
C ASP A 1103 25.86 4.53 2.19
N SER A 1104 25.88 4.92 3.47
CA SER A 1104 27.02 5.56 4.11
C SER A 1104 28.28 4.68 4.17
N LEU A 1105 28.12 3.35 4.19
CA LEU A 1105 29.23 2.39 4.16
C LEU A 1105 30.11 2.56 2.93
N LYS A 1106 29.52 2.91 1.77
CA LYS A 1106 30.24 3.04 0.50
C LYS A 1106 31.30 4.13 0.57
N LEU A 1107 30.92 5.30 1.08
CA LEU A 1107 31.85 6.41 1.26
C LEU A 1107 32.88 6.09 2.36
N PHE A 1108 32.44 5.52 3.48
CA PHE A 1108 33.35 5.17 4.58
C PHE A 1108 34.48 4.25 4.13
N LEU A 1109 34.16 3.16 3.43
CA LEU A 1109 35.16 2.22 2.92
C LEU A 1109 36.05 2.86 1.86
N SER A 1110 35.49 3.73 1.01
CA SER A 1110 36.30 4.43 0.00
C SER A 1110 37.27 5.44 0.65
N LEU A 1111 36.86 6.15 1.72
CA LEU A 1111 37.75 6.98 2.53
C LEU A 1111 38.81 6.16 3.27
N ALA A 1112 38.42 5.01 3.83
CA ALA A 1112 39.36 4.12 4.51
C ALA A 1112 40.42 3.53 3.56
N TYR A 1113 40.05 3.28 2.30
CA TYR A 1113 40.96 2.71 1.31
C TYR A 1113 41.84 3.76 0.62
N TYR A 1114 41.24 4.86 0.14
CA TYR A 1114 41.95 5.87 -0.66
C TYR A 1114 42.52 7.04 0.18
N GLY A 1115 41.88 7.36 1.31
CA GLY A 1115 42.24 8.52 2.14
C GLY A 1115 41.73 9.87 1.61
N GLU A 1116 41.74 10.89 2.47
CA GLU A 1116 41.31 12.26 2.16
C GLU A 1116 42.18 12.91 1.07
N GLU A 1117 43.50 12.70 1.12
CA GLU A 1117 44.46 13.27 0.16
C GLU A 1117 44.20 12.80 -1.27
N HIS A 1118 43.79 11.54 -1.45
CA HIS A 1118 43.41 11.02 -2.75
C HIS A 1118 42.23 11.80 -3.34
N TYR A 1119 41.20 12.06 -2.54
CA TYR A 1119 40.03 12.81 -2.99
C TYR A 1119 40.35 14.27 -3.27
N ALA A 1120 41.19 14.90 -2.43
CA ALA A 1120 41.68 16.25 -2.68
C ALA A 1120 42.40 16.33 -4.05
N ALA A 1121 43.26 15.35 -4.36
CA ALA A 1121 43.96 15.24 -5.62
C ALA A 1121 43.04 14.88 -6.80
N LEU A 1122 42.03 14.03 -6.59
CA LEU A 1122 41.03 13.68 -7.60
C LEU A 1122 40.25 14.92 -8.06
N ILE A 1123 39.81 15.74 -7.10
CA ILE A 1123 39.12 17.00 -7.39
C ILE A 1123 40.05 17.96 -8.11
N GLN A 1124 41.31 18.10 -7.65
CA GLN A 1124 42.29 18.96 -8.31
C GLN A 1124 42.48 18.56 -9.79
N ARG A 1125 42.70 17.26 -10.06
CA ARG A 1125 42.81 16.76 -11.44
C ARG A 1125 41.56 17.03 -12.25
N GLY A 1126 40.37 16.91 -11.65
CA GLY A 1126 39.11 17.25 -12.30
C GLY A 1126 39.09 18.71 -12.78
N PHE A 1127 39.48 19.66 -11.92
CA PHE A 1127 39.57 21.07 -12.30
C PHE A 1127 40.67 21.32 -13.33
N ASP A 1128 41.84 20.68 -13.19
CA ASP A 1128 42.93 20.80 -14.16
C ASP A 1128 42.49 20.33 -15.55
N ASN A 1129 41.76 19.21 -15.61
CA ASN A 1129 41.19 18.65 -16.84
C ASN A 1129 40.09 19.54 -17.43
N ALA A 1130 39.20 20.08 -16.61
CA ALA A 1130 38.15 21.00 -17.07
C ALA A 1130 38.76 22.30 -17.63
N ASN A 1131 39.77 22.87 -16.95
CA ASN A 1131 40.50 24.04 -17.45
C ASN A 1131 41.28 23.72 -18.73
N TYR A 1132 41.84 22.51 -18.84
CA TYR A 1132 42.48 22.06 -20.07
C TYR A 1132 41.50 21.99 -21.25
N LEU A 1133 40.30 21.42 -21.05
CA LEU A 1133 39.24 21.43 -22.07
C LEU A 1133 38.84 22.86 -22.45
N LEU A 1134 38.64 23.75 -21.47
CA LEU A 1134 38.32 25.16 -21.75
C LEU A 1134 39.41 25.83 -22.59
N ALA A 1135 40.69 25.57 -22.28
CA ALA A 1135 41.81 26.11 -23.05
C ALA A 1135 41.86 25.57 -24.49
N LEU A 1136 41.56 24.28 -24.70
CA LEU A 1136 41.44 23.69 -26.04
C LEU A 1136 40.35 24.36 -26.87
N LEU A 1137 39.16 24.53 -26.27
CA LEU A 1137 38.02 25.16 -26.94
C LEU A 1137 38.32 26.61 -27.32
N LYS A 1138 38.96 27.38 -26.43
CA LYS A 1138 39.36 28.78 -26.70
C LYS A 1138 40.45 28.90 -27.77
N LYS A 1139 41.31 27.89 -27.92
CA LYS A 1139 42.36 27.88 -28.94
C LYS A 1139 41.82 27.60 -30.33
N SER A 1140 40.72 26.86 -30.45
CA SER A 1140 40.06 26.59 -31.73
C SER A 1140 39.18 27.77 -32.16
N GLN A 1141 39.14 28.02 -33.47
CA GLN A 1141 38.25 29.02 -34.06
C GLN A 1141 36.82 28.49 -34.26
N ASN A 1142 36.51 27.26 -33.89
CA ASN A 1142 35.21 26.63 -34.15
C ASN A 1142 34.31 26.53 -32.92
N PHE A 1143 34.70 27.13 -31.79
CA PHE A 1143 33.94 27.07 -30.55
C PHE A 1143 33.80 28.44 -29.91
N VAL A 1144 32.69 28.63 -29.21
CA VAL A 1144 32.51 29.77 -28.30
C VAL A 1144 32.18 29.24 -26.92
N ALA A 1145 33.11 29.43 -25.98
CA ALA A 1145 32.93 29.03 -24.59
C ALA A 1145 31.92 29.94 -23.87
N ILE A 1146 31.05 29.32 -23.08
CA ILE A 1146 30.04 29.98 -22.23
C ILE A 1146 30.53 29.99 -20.78
N SER A 1147 31.20 28.91 -20.34
CA SER A 1147 31.71 28.83 -18.96
C SER A 1147 32.69 29.97 -18.66
N PRO A 1148 32.61 30.59 -17.46
CA PRO A 1148 33.49 31.69 -17.09
C PRO A 1148 34.90 31.19 -16.74
N GLU A 1149 35.86 32.12 -16.70
CA GLU A 1149 37.24 31.85 -16.27
C GLU A 1149 37.59 32.74 -15.07
N PRO A 1150 38.03 32.18 -13.93
CA PRO A 1150 38.26 30.74 -13.67
C PRO A 1150 36.97 29.91 -13.62
N LEU A 1151 37.08 28.61 -13.94
CA LEU A 1151 35.94 27.70 -13.90
C LEU A 1151 35.37 27.53 -12.48
N PRO A 1152 34.04 27.63 -12.30
CA PRO A 1152 33.43 27.51 -10.99
C PRO A 1152 33.40 26.04 -10.55
N CYS A 1153 33.08 25.11 -11.46
CA CYS A 1153 33.04 23.67 -11.21
C CYS A 1153 33.56 22.87 -12.43
N LEU A 1154 33.33 21.55 -12.49
CA LEU A 1154 33.97 20.63 -13.44
C LEU A 1154 33.33 20.56 -14.83
N GLN A 1155 32.16 21.19 -15.01
CA GLN A 1155 31.52 21.22 -16.32
C GLN A 1155 32.00 22.40 -17.18
N VAL A 1156 32.09 22.15 -18.49
CA VAL A 1156 32.49 23.14 -19.49
C VAL A 1156 31.36 23.27 -20.51
N CYS A 1157 30.81 24.47 -20.62
CA CYS A 1157 29.69 24.80 -21.49
C CYS A 1157 30.16 25.62 -22.70
N PHE A 1158 29.75 25.24 -23.91
CA PHE A 1158 30.18 25.92 -25.14
C PHE A 1158 29.26 25.61 -26.34
N TYR A 1159 29.25 26.51 -27.33
CA TYR A 1159 28.65 26.28 -28.64
C TYR A 1159 29.71 25.75 -29.62
N TYR A 1160 29.31 24.85 -30.52
CA TYR A 1160 30.01 24.68 -31.78
C TYR A 1160 29.60 25.83 -32.71
N ALA A 1161 30.59 26.63 -33.09
CA ALA A 1161 30.43 27.91 -33.78
C ALA A 1161 31.56 28.05 -34.80
N PRO A 1162 31.41 27.48 -36.02
CA PRO A 1162 32.42 27.55 -37.06
C PRO A 1162 32.91 28.98 -37.30
N LYS A 1163 34.23 29.17 -37.34
CA LYS A 1163 34.87 30.51 -37.49
C LYS A 1163 34.45 31.52 -36.41
N GLY A 1164 34.07 31.06 -35.23
CA GLY A 1164 33.74 31.84 -34.05
C GLY A 1164 32.37 32.51 -34.12
N LYS A 1165 31.50 32.09 -35.04
CA LYS A 1165 30.17 32.68 -35.24
C LYS A 1165 29.09 31.72 -34.76
N ILE A 1166 28.37 32.14 -33.71
CA ILE A 1166 27.13 31.49 -33.28
C ILE A 1166 26.03 31.99 -34.22
N GLU A 1167 25.19 31.09 -34.75
CA GLU A 1167 24.05 31.50 -35.57
C GLU A 1167 23.05 32.31 -34.72
N GLU A 1168 22.43 33.32 -35.31
CA GLU A 1168 21.38 34.09 -34.61
C GLU A 1168 20.08 33.29 -34.46
N ASP A 1169 19.88 32.28 -35.31
CA ASP A 1169 18.75 31.36 -35.23
C ASP A 1169 19.02 30.26 -34.17
N ALA A 1170 18.39 30.41 -33.01
CA ALA A 1170 18.47 29.44 -31.90
C ALA A 1170 18.06 28.01 -32.30
N GLY A 1171 17.13 27.86 -33.27
CA GLY A 1171 16.70 26.57 -33.77
C GLY A 1171 17.82 25.82 -34.51
N LYS A 1172 18.63 26.56 -35.28
CA LYS A 1172 19.78 25.98 -36.00
C LYS A 1172 20.87 25.52 -35.05
N ASN A 1173 21.27 26.35 -34.08
CA ASN A 1173 22.25 25.96 -33.07
C ASN A 1173 21.79 24.71 -32.32
N THR A 1174 20.50 24.64 -31.96
CA THR A 1174 19.91 23.47 -31.31
C THR A 1174 20.00 22.21 -32.17
N ALA A 1175 19.66 22.31 -33.47
CA ALA A 1175 19.72 21.18 -34.40
C ALA A 1175 21.15 20.67 -34.58
N VAL A 1176 22.14 21.58 -34.72
CA VAL A 1176 23.55 21.24 -34.85
C VAL A 1176 24.08 20.56 -33.58
N THR A 1177 23.82 21.15 -32.42
CA THR A 1177 24.24 20.57 -31.12
C THR A 1177 23.67 19.17 -30.93
N LYS A 1178 22.36 18.96 -31.19
CA LYS A 1178 21.72 17.65 -31.09
C LYS A 1178 22.34 16.63 -32.04
N HIS A 1179 22.52 17.01 -33.31
CA HIS A 1179 23.09 16.13 -34.32
C HIS A 1179 24.49 15.63 -33.94
N ILE A 1180 25.37 16.56 -33.56
CA ILE A 1180 26.73 16.21 -33.14
C ILE A 1180 26.69 15.31 -31.89
N ALA A 1181 25.89 15.65 -30.87
CA ALA A 1181 25.77 14.84 -29.65
C ALA A 1181 25.33 13.39 -29.95
N GLU A 1182 24.36 13.21 -30.85
CA GLU A 1182 23.90 11.88 -31.29
C GLU A 1182 25.00 11.10 -32.02
N LYS A 1183 25.76 11.76 -32.89
CA LYS A 1183 26.84 11.13 -33.67
C LYS A 1183 28.05 10.74 -32.83
N LEU A 1184 28.35 11.51 -31.78
CA LEU A 1184 29.44 11.23 -30.87
C LEU A 1184 29.31 9.87 -30.19
N ILE A 1185 28.09 9.36 -29.96
CA ILE A 1185 27.87 8.04 -29.34
C ILE A 1185 28.53 6.94 -30.17
N GLY A 1186 28.38 6.99 -31.50
CA GLY A 1186 29.04 6.06 -32.43
C GLY A 1186 30.56 6.23 -32.51
N ARG A 1187 31.09 7.35 -32.02
CA ARG A 1187 32.53 7.60 -31.85
C ARG A 1187 33.03 7.29 -30.43
N GLY A 1188 32.17 6.76 -29.56
CA GLY A 1188 32.54 6.41 -28.19
C GLY A 1188 32.61 7.60 -27.25
N PHE A 1189 31.84 8.66 -27.51
CA PHE A 1189 31.68 9.78 -26.58
C PHE A 1189 30.18 10.02 -26.33
N MET A 1190 29.82 10.27 -25.08
CA MET A 1190 28.46 10.61 -24.69
C MET A 1190 28.53 11.89 -23.85
N ILE A 1191 27.95 12.96 -24.38
CA ILE A 1191 27.91 14.30 -23.77
C ILE A 1191 26.48 14.83 -23.79
N ASP A 1192 26.14 15.69 -22.84
CA ASP A 1192 24.82 16.33 -22.78
C ASP A 1192 24.82 17.71 -23.42
N PHE A 1193 23.63 18.27 -23.57
CA PHE A 1193 23.43 19.67 -23.91
C PHE A 1193 22.38 20.32 -23.02
N ALA A 1194 22.42 21.64 -22.92
CA ALA A 1194 21.48 22.43 -22.13
C ALA A 1194 20.90 23.57 -22.97
N PRO A 1195 19.66 24.01 -22.70
CA PRO A 1195 19.07 25.16 -23.38
C PRO A 1195 19.78 26.46 -22.99
N GLY A 1196 19.91 27.38 -23.96
CA GLY A 1196 20.47 28.72 -23.77
C GLY A 1196 19.79 29.77 -24.66
N GLU A 1197 20.13 31.04 -24.46
CA GLU A 1197 19.51 32.17 -25.18
C GLU A 1197 19.68 32.09 -26.70
N LYS A 1198 20.81 31.54 -27.18
CA LYS A 1198 21.09 31.31 -28.60
C LYS A 1198 20.82 29.86 -29.02
N GLY A 1199 19.95 29.14 -28.33
CA GLY A 1199 19.68 27.71 -28.58
C GLY A 1199 20.49 26.78 -27.68
N SER A 1200 20.40 25.47 -27.91
CA SER A 1200 21.12 24.50 -27.07
C SER A 1200 22.63 24.53 -27.28
N PHE A 1201 23.38 24.42 -26.18
CA PHE A 1201 24.84 24.33 -26.15
C PHE A 1201 25.33 23.05 -25.47
N PHE A 1202 26.56 22.61 -25.76
CA PHE A 1202 27.15 21.44 -25.14
C PHE A 1202 27.47 21.70 -23.68
N ARG A 1203 27.19 20.71 -22.82
CA ARG A 1203 27.61 20.68 -21.42
C ARG A 1203 28.42 19.41 -21.21
N VAL A 1204 29.74 19.56 -21.18
CA VAL A 1204 30.67 18.43 -20.96
C VAL A 1204 31.05 18.39 -19.49
N VAL A 1205 30.80 17.27 -18.83
CA VAL A 1205 31.13 17.07 -17.41
C VAL A 1205 32.43 16.28 -17.32
N VAL A 1206 33.50 16.95 -16.87
CA VAL A 1206 34.83 16.34 -16.78
C VAL A 1206 35.04 15.69 -15.40
N ASN A 1207 35.75 14.58 -15.35
CA ASN A 1207 36.05 13.85 -14.12
C ASN A 1207 37.55 13.85 -13.80
N GLY A 1208 37.89 13.59 -12.53
CA GLY A 1208 39.28 13.54 -12.04
C GLY A 1208 40.11 12.37 -12.57
N ASN A 1209 39.46 11.36 -13.17
CA ASN A 1209 40.09 10.22 -13.83
C ASN A 1209 40.19 10.35 -15.36
N THR A 1210 39.55 11.37 -15.94
CA THR A 1210 39.63 11.63 -17.38
C THR A 1210 41.06 11.97 -17.78
N ARG A 1211 41.57 11.38 -18.86
CA ARG A 1211 42.90 11.67 -19.41
C ARG A 1211 42.81 12.86 -20.38
N LYS A 1212 43.84 13.71 -20.41
CA LYS A 1212 43.93 14.83 -21.36
C LYS A 1212 43.75 14.40 -22.81
N GLY A 1213 44.34 13.26 -23.20
CA GLY A 1213 44.14 12.68 -24.53
C GLY A 1213 42.67 12.41 -24.87
N THR A 1214 41.84 12.02 -23.90
CA THR A 1214 40.38 11.87 -24.15
C THR A 1214 39.72 13.21 -24.46
N LEU A 1215 40.14 14.29 -23.80
CA LEU A 1215 39.63 15.64 -24.06
C LEU A 1215 40.10 16.15 -25.43
N ASP A 1216 41.36 15.91 -25.81
CA ASP A 1216 41.88 16.21 -27.15
C ASP A 1216 41.05 15.50 -28.23
N GLY A 1217 40.76 14.21 -28.00
CA GLY A 1217 39.93 13.40 -28.88
C GLY A 1217 38.48 13.88 -28.98
N LEU A 1218 37.86 14.27 -27.86
CA LEU A 1218 36.51 14.80 -27.85
C LEU A 1218 36.40 16.07 -28.71
N VAL A 1219 37.31 17.03 -28.52
CA VAL A 1219 37.31 18.28 -29.30
C VAL A 1219 37.46 17.96 -30.78
N ARG A 1220 38.40 17.07 -31.14
CA ARG A 1220 38.58 16.62 -32.53
C ARG A 1220 37.30 15.98 -33.09
N ALA A 1221 36.66 15.09 -32.34
CA ALA A 1221 35.45 14.40 -32.77
C ALA A 1221 34.31 15.39 -33.04
N ILE A 1222 34.13 16.42 -32.20
CA ILE A 1222 33.14 17.47 -32.42
C ILE A 1222 33.47 18.30 -33.66
N GLU A 1223 34.74 18.67 -33.87
CA GLU A 1223 35.15 19.43 -35.06
C GLU A 1223 34.94 18.67 -36.36
N GLU A 1224 35.25 17.37 -36.38
CA GLU A 1224 35.05 16.49 -37.55
C GLU A 1224 33.56 16.33 -37.88
N GLU A 1225 32.71 16.01 -36.90
CA GLU A 1225 31.25 15.89 -37.10
C GLU A 1225 30.62 17.22 -37.52
N GLY A 1226 31.07 18.33 -36.92
CA GLY A 1226 30.61 19.66 -37.29
C GLY A 1226 31.04 20.08 -38.70
N ALA A 1227 32.22 19.66 -39.17
CA ALA A 1227 32.70 19.93 -40.53
C ALA A 1227 31.94 19.10 -41.58
N GLU A 1228 31.60 17.84 -41.29
CA GLU A 1228 30.77 17.00 -42.15
C GLU A 1228 29.38 17.61 -42.38
N LEU A 1229 28.77 18.17 -41.33
CA LEU A 1229 27.51 18.92 -41.41
C LEU A 1229 27.63 20.16 -42.30
N ALA A 1230 28.75 20.89 -42.24
CA ALA A 1230 28.98 22.09 -43.04
C ALA A 1230 29.31 21.81 -44.52
N GLY A 1231 29.81 20.61 -44.84
CA GLY A 1231 30.13 20.16 -46.20
C GLY A 1231 28.99 19.47 -46.94
N GLY A 1232 27.88 19.16 -46.26
CA GLY A 1232 26.69 18.51 -46.81
C GLY A 1232 25.49 19.42 -47.06
N ILE A 1233 25.64 20.74 -46.93
CA ILE A 1233 24.60 21.77 -47.18
C ILE A 1233 24.87 22.47 -48.51
#